data_AF-A0A495KHJ9-F1
#
_entry.id   AF-A0A495KHJ9-F1
#
_cell.length_a   1.000
_cell.length_b   1.000
_cell.length_c   1.000
_cell.angle_alpha   90.00
_cell.angle_beta   90.00
_cell.angle_gamma   90.00
#
_symmetry.space_group_name_H-M   'P 1'
#
loop_
_entity.id
_entity.type
_entity.pdbx_description
1 polymer ?
#
loop_
_entity_poly.entity_id
_entity_poly.type
_entity_poly.pdbx_seq_one_letter_code
_entity_poly.pdbx_strand_id
1 'polypeptide(L)'
;MFKKRLLLLVLFGFSGLSAQEIKSLYQTKKVAVSQDTIAIEKVSISPSFFKLLTREGKEIDTTFYKVEFKTGKLFFKNGFTSADSLTIRYFKYPEHLTKTYSIYDQDKVVPNEAGNLFQVNRSVKKFVPFDGLNTSGSITRGVTIGNNQNASVTSNLDLQITGKISDKVSLRASIQDSNIPLQDNGYSQKLDEFDQIFIELFTDKWNIRAGDLFLENRQSRFLNFNKKVQGLSTRFTFGGEENKTEIFASAALVRGQYAKSAFTGQEGNQGPYKLRGNNGELYVLVISGSERVYVNGILKKRGENNDYIIDYNAGEITFTSLFPITSEMRIVIEYQYSDRSYTRFVTYGGANHTSKNWSLGGYLYSENDVKNQPLQQSLSPEQVAILANAGDDVNLMNAPSAYLDTYSENKILYKKIFVNTVEVFEYSNNPDDELYNVKFTLVGNNQGNYTLTNTAAIGRIYQYIEPVAGIPQGNYEPITRLIAPTKIQIATVLGKYNPSEKTLVDFEIGLSNNDQNLFSSQDDNNNKGVAGKLNFKQRLFSKKWQIDAFGNYQYVQENFRTIERLFNIEFNRDWNLTTFEGNQSLLINGLDFTLPEKGKLTYQFEKLDFSESFSGNRHLVNGFFKLKDWNLLQNTSVLNSDGDYAKSTFIRNQSQARYHFKKNWVGGSLRLEDNKEKLVATNQLSALSQRFTEYGAFVGRGDSTKVFVELGYLQRVNDSLQNGFLQKVNTSHSYYLKSKLIQTDRTNLALFVNYRNLKFEDATRGNEPSLNSRLLYNDQFFKQFAQVTTAYETTSGTIAQQEFTYLEVEPGQGVYTWIDYNNNGIQELQEFEIAPFPDQARYVRVFLPNQIFVKTHQNKFSQSLTLNPVQWQNAKGFKKVLSHFYNQTSYLIERKIRRNGDNFDLNPFSKDDDNLLGLNTSFRNSLFYNRGKQKHSTTYTFTQNELQTLLSVGSQESENKSHQLQYTHLFQKTWLFNLGAKTIKTTLFSENYASKNFEVKAYQINPKISYLFNKNASWDIFYEYQNKENQIGNSEQLKQSRFGTSFSYASEKKFTMNGEFSLYDNKFVGDALLPVAFQMLEGLQPGKNLTWRLLLQKNLTQFLDININYQGRKTETSKTIHTGNVQLRAYF
;
A
#
# COMPACT_ATOMS: atom_id res chain seq x y z
N MET A 1 16.06 -9.01 -45.86
CA MET A 1 16.25 -7.54 -45.93
C MET A 1 15.11 -6.76 -46.61
N PHE A 2 14.31 -7.35 -47.51
CA PHE A 2 13.22 -6.63 -48.20
C PHE A 2 12.04 -6.20 -47.29
N LYS A 3 11.72 -6.96 -46.22
CA LYS A 3 10.63 -6.63 -45.29
C LYS A 3 10.91 -5.46 -44.33
N LYS A 4 12.18 -5.18 -44.00
CA LYS A 4 12.57 -4.01 -43.17
C LYS A 4 12.55 -2.70 -43.96
N ARG A 5 12.77 -2.76 -45.28
CA ARG A 5 12.67 -1.59 -46.17
C ARG A 5 11.21 -1.20 -46.45
N LEU A 6 10.28 -2.16 -46.50
CA LEU A 6 8.86 -1.89 -46.69
C LEU A 6 8.24 -1.13 -45.50
N LEU A 7 8.66 -1.44 -44.26
CA LEU A 7 8.18 -0.72 -43.08
C LEU A 7 8.69 0.73 -43.03
N LEU A 8 9.93 0.97 -43.44
CA LEU A 8 10.49 2.31 -43.63
C LEU A 8 9.77 3.07 -44.76
N LEU A 9 9.40 2.39 -45.86
CA LEU A 9 8.63 3.00 -46.95
C LEU A 9 7.18 3.33 -46.58
N VAL A 10 6.56 2.55 -45.68
CA VAL A 10 5.22 2.86 -45.14
C VAL A 10 5.28 3.97 -44.08
N LEU A 11 6.33 4.02 -43.26
CA LEU A 11 6.54 5.10 -42.27
C LEU A 11 6.93 6.44 -42.92
N PHE A 12 7.66 6.44 -44.04
CA PHE A 12 7.90 7.64 -44.85
C PHE A 12 6.78 7.96 -45.85
N GLY A 13 5.91 6.98 -46.17
CA GLY A 13 4.79 7.16 -47.09
C GLY A 13 3.58 7.89 -46.47
N PHE A 14 3.48 7.94 -45.14
CA PHE A 14 2.42 8.67 -44.42
C PHE A 14 2.84 10.04 -43.89
N SER A 15 4.09 10.48 -44.12
CA SER A 15 4.48 11.89 -44.04
C SER A 15 4.08 12.62 -45.32
N GLY A 16 2.79 12.58 -45.66
CA GLY A 16 2.19 13.58 -46.53
C GLY A 16 2.21 14.90 -45.76
N LEU A 17 3.11 15.79 -46.17
CA LEU A 17 3.18 17.19 -45.73
C LEU A 17 1.80 17.84 -45.89
N SER A 18 0.95 17.73 -44.88
CA SER A 18 -0.04 18.76 -44.59
C SER A 18 0.75 19.91 -43.95
N ALA A 19 1.50 20.64 -44.78
CA ALA A 19 1.92 21.97 -44.40
C ALA A 19 0.66 22.71 -43.96
N GLN A 20 0.69 23.32 -42.78
CA GLN A 20 -0.30 24.33 -42.43
C GLN A 20 -0.29 25.33 -43.58
N GLU A 21 -1.36 25.34 -44.39
CA GLU A 21 -1.61 26.45 -45.30
C GLU A 21 -1.79 27.68 -44.41
N ILE A 22 -0.71 28.43 -44.22
CA ILE A 22 -0.80 29.77 -43.66
C ILE A 22 -1.61 30.55 -44.69
N LYS A 23 -2.92 30.71 -44.43
CA LYS A 23 -3.79 31.57 -45.23
C LYS A 23 -3.23 32.98 -45.15
N SER A 24 -2.49 33.37 -46.19
CA SER A 24 -1.92 34.70 -46.31
C SER A 24 -3.02 35.75 -46.19
N LEU A 25 -2.77 36.85 -45.47
CA LEU A 25 -3.68 37.99 -45.46
C LEU A 25 -3.72 38.71 -46.82
N TYR A 26 -2.72 38.48 -47.67
CA TYR A 26 -2.70 38.92 -49.06
C TYR A 26 -3.46 37.92 -49.93
N GLN A 27 -4.65 38.34 -50.35
CA GLN A 27 -5.58 37.51 -51.11
C GLN A 27 -5.61 37.95 -52.57
N THR A 28 -5.83 36.98 -53.46
CA THR A 28 -6.02 37.22 -54.89
C THR A 28 -7.33 36.58 -55.32
N LYS A 29 -8.24 37.36 -55.93
CA LYS A 29 -9.55 36.90 -56.39
C LYS A 29 -9.72 37.22 -57.87
N LYS A 30 -10.06 36.22 -58.68
CA LYS A 30 -10.44 36.43 -60.09
C LYS A 30 -11.93 36.64 -60.20
N VAL A 31 -12.34 37.64 -60.98
CA VAL A 31 -13.75 38.01 -61.15
C VAL A 31 -14.03 38.32 -62.62
N ALA A 32 -15.21 37.94 -63.09
CA ALA A 32 -15.69 38.37 -64.41
C ALA A 32 -16.43 39.71 -64.28
N VAL A 33 -16.29 40.59 -65.28
CA VAL A 33 -17.00 41.88 -65.33
C VAL A 33 -18.41 41.64 -65.89
N SER A 34 -19.26 40.99 -65.10
CA SER A 34 -20.64 40.65 -65.50
C SER A 34 -21.70 41.58 -64.89
N GLN A 35 -21.32 42.37 -63.89
CA GLN A 35 -22.20 43.29 -63.17
C GLN A 35 -21.41 44.55 -62.78
N ASP A 36 -22.14 45.65 -62.61
CA ASP A 36 -21.61 46.98 -62.30
C ASP A 36 -20.91 47.02 -60.92
N THR A 37 -21.29 46.10 -60.03
CA THR A 37 -20.74 45.96 -58.67
C THR A 37 -20.29 44.53 -58.41
N ILE A 38 -19.06 44.37 -57.89
CA ILE A 38 -18.48 43.09 -57.50
C ILE A 38 -18.17 43.09 -56.02
N ALA A 39 -18.70 42.12 -55.27
CA ALA A 39 -18.33 41.89 -53.88
C ALA A 39 -16.98 41.15 -53.80
N ILE A 40 -15.98 41.81 -53.22
CA ILE A 40 -14.64 41.27 -52.99
C ILE A 40 -14.67 40.36 -51.75
N GLU A 41 -15.13 40.89 -50.62
CA GLU A 41 -15.23 40.22 -49.31
C GLU A 41 -16.52 40.60 -48.58
N LYS A 42 -16.92 39.82 -47.58
CA LYS A 42 -18.08 40.14 -46.71
C LYS A 42 -17.76 41.21 -45.64
N VAL A 43 -16.47 41.49 -45.44
CA VAL A 43 -15.94 42.38 -44.38
C VAL A 43 -15.06 43.46 -45.01
N SER A 44 -14.65 44.45 -44.20
CA SER A 44 -13.73 45.49 -44.65
C SER A 44 -12.39 44.91 -45.11
N ILE A 45 -11.79 45.56 -46.11
CA ILE A 45 -10.48 45.24 -46.68
C ILE A 45 -9.57 46.48 -46.59
N SER A 46 -8.24 46.29 -46.59
CA SER A 46 -7.31 47.42 -46.52
C SER A 46 -7.10 48.08 -47.89
N PRO A 47 -7.06 49.43 -47.97
CA PRO A 47 -6.66 50.14 -49.18
C PRO A 47 -5.17 50.02 -49.52
N SER A 48 -4.30 49.68 -48.55
CA SER A 48 -2.84 49.74 -48.73
C SER A 48 -2.24 48.71 -49.70
N PHE A 49 -3.01 47.70 -50.13
CA PHE A 49 -2.54 46.65 -51.02
C PHE A 49 -3.54 46.31 -52.14
N PHE A 50 -4.46 47.23 -52.44
CA PHE A 50 -5.46 46.95 -53.47
C PHE A 50 -4.89 47.17 -54.87
N LYS A 51 -5.00 46.15 -55.73
CA LYS A 51 -4.71 46.25 -57.17
C LYS A 51 -5.78 45.54 -57.99
N LEU A 52 -6.20 46.16 -59.08
CA LEU A 52 -7.09 45.56 -60.07
C LEU A 52 -6.32 45.38 -61.38
N LEU A 53 -6.10 44.13 -61.79
CA LEU A 53 -5.23 43.78 -62.91
C LEU A 53 -6.03 43.06 -64.02
N THR A 54 -5.68 43.30 -65.28
CA THR A 54 -6.13 42.46 -66.40
C THR A 54 -5.47 41.07 -66.33
N ARG A 55 -5.91 40.12 -67.18
CA ARG A 55 -5.27 38.80 -67.28
C ARG A 55 -3.77 38.86 -67.60
N GLU A 56 -3.34 39.86 -68.37
CA GLU A 56 -1.92 40.10 -68.71
C GLU A 56 -1.13 40.75 -67.56
N GLY A 57 -1.77 41.02 -66.42
CA GLY A 57 -1.12 41.62 -65.25
C GLY A 57 -0.97 43.14 -65.31
N LYS A 58 -1.63 43.82 -66.27
CA LYS A 58 -1.63 45.27 -66.38
C LYS A 58 -2.66 45.89 -65.42
N GLU A 59 -2.25 46.91 -64.68
CA GLU A 59 -3.14 47.60 -63.72
C GLU A 59 -4.18 48.46 -64.44
N ILE A 60 -5.44 48.33 -64.01
CA ILE A 60 -6.56 49.11 -64.53
C ILE A 60 -6.54 50.49 -63.90
N ASP A 61 -6.78 51.52 -64.70
CA ASP A 61 -6.82 52.91 -64.26
C ASP A 61 -7.99 53.14 -63.28
N THR A 62 -7.70 53.83 -62.17
CA THR A 62 -8.66 54.15 -61.11
C THR A 62 -9.84 55.01 -61.56
N THR A 63 -9.79 55.64 -62.74
CA THR A 63 -10.92 56.35 -63.34
C THR A 63 -12.06 55.40 -63.74
N PHE A 64 -11.76 54.13 -64.02
CA PHE A 64 -12.74 53.11 -64.44
C PHE A 64 -13.40 52.35 -63.29
N TYR A 65 -12.97 52.56 -62.04
CA TYR A 65 -13.58 51.87 -60.91
C TYR A 65 -13.53 52.68 -59.60
N LYS A 66 -14.30 52.27 -58.61
CA LYS A 66 -14.25 52.76 -57.24
C LYS A 66 -14.34 51.59 -56.29
N VAL A 67 -13.45 51.52 -55.31
CA VAL A 67 -13.50 50.50 -54.25
C VAL A 67 -14.06 51.10 -52.98
N GLU A 68 -15.04 50.43 -52.38
CA GLU A 68 -15.52 50.73 -51.05
C GLU A 68 -14.89 49.76 -50.04
N PHE A 69 -13.76 50.17 -49.49
CA PHE A 69 -12.95 49.35 -48.59
C PHE A 69 -13.67 48.94 -47.29
N LYS A 70 -14.64 49.73 -46.83
CA LYS A 70 -15.42 49.42 -45.61
C LYS A 70 -16.37 48.22 -45.80
N THR A 71 -16.93 48.07 -46.99
CA THR A 71 -17.93 47.03 -47.30
C THR A 71 -17.37 45.92 -48.19
N GLY A 72 -16.11 46.06 -48.65
CA GLY A 72 -15.45 45.07 -49.48
C GLY A 72 -16.03 44.98 -50.89
N LYS A 73 -16.50 46.10 -51.48
CA LYS A 73 -17.14 46.13 -52.81
C LYS A 73 -16.34 46.94 -53.82
N LEU A 74 -16.32 46.48 -55.08
CA LEU A 74 -15.75 47.15 -56.24
C LEU A 74 -16.87 47.58 -57.17
N PHE A 75 -16.91 48.85 -57.56
CA PHE A 75 -17.87 49.41 -58.50
C PHE A 75 -17.15 49.80 -59.79
N PHE A 76 -17.61 49.34 -60.94
CA PHE A 76 -17.12 49.79 -62.23
C PHE A 76 -17.81 51.08 -62.64
N LYS A 77 -17.08 51.96 -63.32
CA LYS A 77 -17.55 53.24 -63.82
C LYS A 77 -17.37 53.32 -65.33
N ASN A 78 -18.05 54.29 -65.95
CA ASN A 78 -17.86 54.65 -67.36
C ASN A 78 -18.06 53.48 -68.35
N GLY A 79 -18.98 52.56 -68.06
CA GLY A 79 -19.27 51.42 -68.94
C GLY A 79 -18.09 50.47 -69.14
N PHE A 80 -17.15 50.40 -68.18
CA PHE A 80 -15.98 49.53 -68.26
C PHE A 80 -16.38 48.08 -68.54
N THR A 81 -15.94 47.55 -69.67
CA THR A 81 -16.09 46.14 -70.05
C THR A 81 -14.71 45.51 -70.23
N SER A 82 -14.59 44.22 -69.91
CA SER A 82 -13.37 43.45 -70.12
C SER A 82 -13.70 42.16 -70.85
N ALA A 83 -12.88 41.80 -71.84
CA ALA A 83 -13.06 40.58 -72.63
C ALA A 83 -12.71 39.29 -71.85
N ASP A 84 -12.06 39.41 -70.69
CA ASP A 84 -11.66 38.29 -69.84
C ASP A 84 -11.83 38.67 -68.34
N SER A 85 -11.54 37.73 -67.46
CA SER A 85 -11.50 37.89 -66.02
C SER A 85 -10.43 38.89 -65.56
N LEU A 86 -10.80 39.68 -64.55
CA LEU A 86 -9.89 40.57 -63.83
C LEU A 86 -9.36 39.90 -62.58
N THR A 87 -8.15 40.25 -62.19
CA THR A 87 -7.51 39.79 -60.97
C THR A 87 -7.45 40.91 -59.93
N ILE A 88 -8.15 40.73 -58.83
CA ILE A 88 -8.14 41.62 -57.67
C ILE A 88 -7.12 41.10 -56.67
N ARG A 89 -6.08 41.88 -56.35
CA ARG A 89 -5.19 41.64 -55.22
C ARG A 89 -5.56 42.59 -54.10
N TYR A 90 -5.69 42.09 -52.88
CA TYR A 90 -6.07 42.90 -51.72
C TYR A 90 -5.55 42.30 -50.42
N PHE A 91 -5.46 43.14 -49.40
CA PHE A 91 -5.15 42.70 -48.04
C PHE A 91 -6.45 42.57 -47.24
N LYS A 92 -6.73 41.35 -46.79
CA LYS A 92 -7.86 41.03 -45.93
C LYS A 92 -7.46 41.26 -44.48
N TYR A 93 -8.26 42.01 -43.72
CA TYR A 93 -8.01 42.16 -42.29
C TYR A 93 -8.13 40.80 -41.58
N PRO A 94 -7.30 40.54 -40.56
CA PRO A 94 -7.42 39.35 -39.74
C PRO A 94 -8.83 39.16 -39.17
N GLU A 95 -9.26 37.90 -39.04
CA GLU A 95 -10.62 37.55 -38.61
C GLU A 95 -10.95 38.18 -37.24
N HIS A 96 -9.99 38.22 -36.30
CA HIS A 96 -10.22 38.80 -34.97
C HIS A 96 -10.55 40.30 -34.96
N LEU A 97 -10.25 41.06 -36.03
CA LEU A 97 -10.62 42.48 -36.17
C LEU A 97 -11.96 42.69 -36.86
N THR A 98 -12.44 41.71 -37.64
CA THR A 98 -13.66 41.83 -38.47
C THR A 98 -14.80 40.93 -38.00
N LYS A 99 -14.54 40.01 -37.07
CA LYS A 99 -15.51 39.07 -36.53
C LYS A 99 -16.47 39.77 -35.58
N THR A 100 -17.73 39.84 -35.99
CA THR A 100 -18.85 40.21 -35.12
C THR A 100 -19.30 38.99 -34.33
N TYR A 101 -19.35 39.12 -33.01
CA TYR A 101 -19.92 38.10 -32.13
C TYR A 101 -21.42 38.34 -32.04
N SER A 102 -22.20 37.43 -32.61
CA SER A 102 -23.66 37.39 -32.48
C SER A 102 -24.07 36.09 -31.81
N ILE A 103 -25.09 36.15 -30.96
CA ILE A 103 -25.68 34.96 -30.31
C ILE A 103 -26.32 34.05 -31.37
N TYR A 104 -26.72 34.61 -32.53
CA TYR A 104 -27.37 33.90 -33.62
C TYR A 104 -26.69 34.16 -34.97
N ASP A 105 -26.61 33.11 -35.78
CA ASP A 105 -26.10 33.15 -37.16
C ASP A 105 -27.13 33.85 -38.06
N GLN A 106 -26.83 35.08 -38.52
CA GLN A 106 -27.77 35.89 -39.29
C GLN A 106 -28.13 35.26 -40.64
N ASP A 107 -27.25 34.43 -41.22
CA ASP A 107 -27.53 33.67 -42.46
C ASP A 107 -28.62 32.60 -42.25
N LYS A 108 -29.06 32.37 -41.00
CA LYS A 108 -30.13 31.43 -40.62
C LYS A 108 -31.39 32.11 -40.09
N VAL A 109 -31.46 33.44 -40.17
CA VAL A 109 -32.64 34.22 -39.82
C VAL A 109 -33.44 34.44 -41.11
N VAL A 110 -34.60 33.79 -41.22
CA VAL A 110 -35.53 34.03 -42.32
C VAL A 110 -36.47 35.17 -41.93
N PRO A 111 -36.58 36.26 -42.71
CA PRO A 111 -37.51 37.35 -42.40
C PRO A 111 -38.97 36.89 -42.58
N ASN A 112 -39.84 37.21 -41.62
CA ASN A 112 -41.29 37.13 -41.74
C ASN A 112 -41.93 38.28 -40.93
N GLU A 113 -43.09 38.78 -41.37
CA GLU A 113 -43.79 39.97 -40.85
C GLU A 113 -44.24 39.86 -39.38
N ALA A 114 -44.08 38.69 -38.73
CA ALA A 114 -44.45 38.45 -37.33
C ALA A 114 -43.28 38.06 -36.39
N GLY A 115 -42.01 38.13 -36.84
CA GLY A 115 -40.82 37.85 -36.02
C GLY A 115 -39.99 36.63 -36.46
N ASN A 116 -38.72 36.59 -36.03
CA ASN A 116 -37.70 35.64 -36.51
C ASN A 116 -37.90 34.22 -35.95
N LEU A 117 -38.08 33.22 -36.84
CA LEU A 117 -38.03 31.80 -36.50
C LEU A 117 -36.70 31.17 -36.96
N PHE A 118 -36.09 30.35 -36.11
CA PHE A 118 -34.82 29.66 -36.36
C PHE A 118 -35.03 28.18 -36.70
N GLN A 119 -34.51 27.73 -37.83
CA GLN A 119 -34.46 26.30 -38.17
C GLN A 119 -33.18 25.66 -37.61
N VAL A 120 -33.30 24.86 -36.55
CA VAL A 120 -32.18 24.09 -35.98
C VAL A 120 -32.26 22.65 -36.48
N ASN A 121 -31.77 22.39 -37.69
CA ASN A 121 -31.48 21.03 -38.14
C ASN A 121 -29.98 20.74 -37.95
N ARG A 122 -29.60 20.44 -36.71
CA ARG A 122 -28.32 19.78 -36.40
C ARG A 122 -28.64 18.58 -35.53
N SER A 123 -28.55 17.37 -36.08
CA SER A 123 -28.27 16.20 -35.25
C SER A 123 -26.85 16.40 -34.71
N VAL A 124 -26.76 17.02 -33.53
CA VAL A 124 -25.48 17.06 -32.81
C VAL A 124 -25.18 15.61 -32.47
N LYS A 125 -24.27 14.97 -33.23
CA LYS A 125 -23.73 13.66 -32.85
C LYS A 125 -23.20 13.82 -31.43
N LYS A 126 -23.92 13.23 -30.47
CA LYS A 126 -23.55 13.24 -29.07
C LYS A 126 -22.26 12.45 -28.96
N PHE A 127 -21.16 13.13 -28.67
CA PHE A 127 -19.90 12.44 -28.41
C PHE A 127 -20.05 11.63 -27.13
N VAL A 128 -19.94 10.31 -27.26
CA VAL A 128 -19.86 9.36 -26.15
C VAL A 128 -18.42 8.84 -26.17
N PRO A 129 -17.59 9.18 -25.15
CA PRO A 129 -16.27 8.58 -25.03
C PRO A 129 -16.39 7.05 -25.01
N PHE A 130 -15.54 6.35 -25.76
CA PHE A 130 -15.51 4.88 -25.77
C PHE A 130 -16.85 4.19 -26.12
N ASP A 131 -17.65 4.80 -26.99
CA ASP A 131 -18.95 4.26 -27.43
C ASP A 131 -18.85 2.77 -27.84
N GLY A 132 -19.71 1.93 -27.25
CA GLY A 132 -19.69 0.47 -27.41
C GLY A 132 -18.84 -0.30 -26.38
N LEU A 133 -18.12 0.36 -25.48
CA LEU A 133 -17.37 -0.24 -24.38
C LEU A 133 -17.98 0.16 -23.02
N ASN A 134 -17.93 -0.74 -22.04
CA ASN A 134 -18.27 -0.40 -20.66
C ASN A 134 -17.05 0.25 -20.03
N THR A 135 -17.16 1.53 -19.74
CA THR A 135 -16.15 2.29 -19.04
C THR A 135 -16.62 2.65 -17.64
N SER A 136 -15.67 2.75 -16.71
CA SER A 136 -15.91 3.27 -15.37
C SER A 136 -14.65 3.96 -14.87
N GLY A 137 -14.79 5.17 -14.34
CA GLY A 137 -13.68 5.86 -13.69
C GLY A 137 -13.68 7.36 -13.95
N SER A 138 -12.58 8.04 -13.63
CA SER A 138 -12.40 9.46 -13.90
C SER A 138 -10.95 9.85 -14.22
N ILE A 139 -10.81 10.89 -15.04
CA ILE A 139 -9.53 11.58 -15.28
C ILE A 139 -9.65 12.98 -14.72
N THR A 140 -8.74 13.35 -13.84
CA THR A 140 -8.68 14.65 -13.20
C THR A 140 -7.37 15.36 -13.51
N ARG A 141 -7.45 16.62 -13.94
CA ARG A 141 -6.29 17.51 -14.16
C ARG A 141 -6.55 18.83 -13.46
N GLY A 142 -5.68 19.22 -12.54
CA GLY A 142 -5.80 20.43 -11.76
C GLY A 142 -4.55 21.28 -11.84
N VAL A 143 -4.72 22.60 -11.84
CA VAL A 143 -3.63 23.58 -11.72
C VAL A 143 -3.93 24.45 -10.51
N THR A 144 -2.97 24.56 -9.60
CA THR A 144 -3.03 25.46 -8.44
C THR A 144 -2.04 26.61 -8.66
N ILE A 145 -2.50 27.83 -8.48
CA ILE A 145 -1.70 29.06 -8.57
C ILE A 145 -1.97 29.88 -7.32
N GLY A 146 -0.92 30.39 -6.69
CA GLY A 146 -1.04 31.36 -5.62
C GLY A 146 0.08 32.38 -5.66
N ASN A 147 -0.06 33.45 -4.88
CA ASN A 147 1.00 34.47 -4.76
C ASN A 147 2.02 34.15 -3.65
N ASN A 148 1.79 33.08 -2.87
CA ASN A 148 2.67 32.60 -1.80
C ASN A 148 3.18 31.17 -2.07
N GLN A 149 3.04 30.67 -3.30
CA GLN A 149 3.49 29.35 -3.72
C GLN A 149 3.73 29.32 -5.24
N ASN A 150 4.59 28.41 -5.70
CA ASN A 150 4.76 28.18 -7.13
C ASN A 150 3.52 27.52 -7.75
N ALA A 151 3.36 27.68 -9.07
CA ALA A 151 2.29 27.00 -9.79
C ALA A 151 2.52 25.49 -9.78
N SER A 152 1.55 24.72 -9.28
CA SER A 152 1.63 23.27 -9.19
C SER A 152 0.53 22.60 -10.01
N VAL A 153 0.85 21.44 -10.59
CA VAL A 153 -0.07 20.65 -11.40
C VAL A 153 -0.38 19.37 -10.64
N THR A 154 -1.67 19.07 -10.51
CA THR A 154 -2.18 17.82 -9.91
C THR A 154 -2.85 16.98 -10.99
N SER A 155 -2.53 15.69 -11.06
CA SER A 155 -3.09 14.75 -12.03
C SER A 155 -3.53 13.51 -11.29
N ASN A 156 -4.78 13.08 -11.52
CA ASN A 156 -5.25 11.75 -11.13
C ASN A 156 -5.94 11.10 -12.34
N LEU A 157 -5.77 9.80 -12.51
CA LEU A 157 -6.41 8.99 -13.53
C LEU A 157 -6.79 7.67 -12.88
N ASP A 158 -8.05 7.28 -13.01
CA ASP A 158 -8.56 5.96 -12.66
C ASP A 158 -9.55 5.61 -13.77
N LEU A 159 -9.23 4.65 -14.62
CA LEU A 159 -10.03 4.30 -15.77
C LEU A 159 -10.02 2.80 -15.98
N GLN A 160 -11.19 2.19 -15.89
CA GLN A 160 -11.44 0.82 -16.25
C GLN A 160 -12.28 0.77 -17.52
N ILE A 161 -11.87 -0.10 -18.45
CA ILE A 161 -12.53 -0.28 -19.75
C ILE A 161 -12.75 -1.77 -19.94
N THR A 162 -13.95 -2.20 -20.31
CA THR A 162 -14.25 -3.57 -20.70
C THR A 162 -15.29 -3.62 -21.80
N GLY A 163 -15.06 -4.35 -22.88
CA GLY A 163 -16.07 -4.53 -23.91
C GLY A 163 -15.52 -5.15 -25.18
N LYS A 164 -16.39 -5.34 -26.18
CA LYS A 164 -16.00 -5.86 -27.50
C LYS A 164 -15.59 -4.70 -28.41
N ILE A 165 -14.38 -4.76 -28.96
CA ILE A 165 -13.93 -3.83 -30.01
C ILE A 165 -14.26 -4.37 -31.42
N SER A 166 -14.54 -5.67 -31.54
CA SER A 166 -15.10 -6.34 -32.72
C SER A 166 -15.87 -7.59 -32.29
N ASP A 167 -16.52 -8.30 -33.22
CA ASP A 167 -17.32 -9.50 -32.92
C ASP A 167 -16.57 -10.56 -32.09
N LYS A 168 -15.26 -10.69 -32.32
CA LYS A 168 -14.38 -11.71 -31.74
C LYS A 168 -13.32 -11.18 -30.79
N VAL A 169 -13.04 -9.88 -30.79
CA VAL A 169 -11.97 -9.28 -29.97
C VAL A 169 -12.55 -8.39 -28.89
N SER A 170 -12.14 -8.66 -27.66
CA SER A 170 -12.51 -7.90 -26.46
C SER A 170 -11.31 -7.12 -25.93
N LEU A 171 -11.58 -5.97 -25.33
CA LEU A 171 -10.63 -5.12 -24.62
C LEU A 171 -10.99 -5.14 -23.14
N ARG A 172 -9.98 -5.30 -22.29
CA ARG A 172 -10.04 -5.03 -20.85
C ARG A 172 -8.85 -4.16 -20.49
N ALA A 173 -9.05 -3.02 -19.86
CA ALA A 173 -7.98 -2.16 -19.37
C ALA A 173 -8.29 -1.63 -17.98
N SER A 174 -7.24 -1.42 -17.20
CA SER A 174 -7.24 -0.71 -15.92
C SER A 174 -6.05 0.23 -15.95
N ILE A 175 -6.29 1.53 -15.92
CA ILE A 175 -5.24 2.54 -15.95
C ILE A 175 -5.45 3.41 -14.73
N GLN A 176 -4.48 3.38 -13.82
CA GLN A 176 -4.53 4.16 -12.61
C GLN A 176 -3.22 4.91 -12.45
N ASP A 177 -3.31 6.20 -12.15
CA ASP A 177 -2.20 7.08 -11.84
C ASP A 177 -2.75 8.04 -10.79
N SER A 178 -2.43 7.77 -9.54
CA SER A 178 -3.03 8.46 -8.40
C SER A 178 -1.96 9.09 -7.53
N ASN A 179 -1.95 10.43 -7.48
CA ASN A 179 -1.33 11.17 -6.38
C ASN A 179 -2.26 11.06 -5.17
N ILE A 180 -2.35 9.88 -4.56
CA ILE A 180 -3.19 9.68 -3.37
C ILE A 180 -2.61 10.55 -2.24
N PRO A 181 -3.41 11.41 -1.61
CA PRO A 181 -2.97 12.12 -0.42
C PRO A 181 -2.64 11.14 0.70
N LEU A 182 -1.49 11.41 1.32
CA LEU A 182 -0.90 10.86 2.53
C LEU A 182 -1.96 10.32 3.53
N GLN A 183 -1.77 9.11 4.06
CA GLN A 183 -2.65 8.49 5.09
C GLN A 183 -2.91 9.44 6.27
N ASP A 184 -3.97 9.17 7.07
CA ASP A 184 -4.59 9.97 8.17
C ASP A 184 -3.70 10.64 9.24
N ASN A 185 -2.37 10.67 9.05
CA ASN A 185 -1.35 11.26 9.92
C ASN A 185 -0.20 11.96 9.14
N GLY A 186 -0.35 12.18 7.82
CA GLY A 186 0.58 12.95 6.97
C GLY A 186 1.85 12.22 6.54
N TYR A 187 1.79 10.90 6.34
CA TYR A 187 2.94 10.07 5.96
C TYR A 187 3.15 10.00 4.45
N SER A 188 4.37 10.26 3.96
CA SER A 188 4.73 10.11 2.53
C SER A 188 5.20 8.71 2.20
N GLN A 189 4.42 7.97 1.43
CA GLN A 189 4.81 6.68 0.87
C GLN A 189 4.35 6.59 -0.58
N LYS A 190 5.24 6.15 -1.48
CA LYS A 190 4.89 5.91 -2.89
C LYS A 190 3.94 4.71 -2.93
N LEU A 191 2.67 4.97 -3.22
CA LEU A 191 1.61 3.96 -3.34
C LEU A 191 1.61 3.23 -4.70
N ASP A 192 2.61 3.47 -5.56
CA ASP A 192 2.76 2.84 -6.88
C ASP A 192 2.70 1.29 -6.86
N GLU A 193 2.96 0.65 -5.71
CA GLU A 193 2.92 -0.82 -5.56
C GLU A 193 1.50 -1.40 -5.40
N PHE A 194 0.46 -0.56 -5.26
CA PHE A 194 -0.93 -0.99 -5.06
C PHE A 194 -1.77 -0.96 -6.36
N ASP A 195 -1.41 -0.11 -7.32
CA ASP A 195 -2.17 0.14 -8.54
C ASP A 195 -1.89 -0.94 -9.61
N GLN A 196 -2.93 -1.46 -10.28
CA GLN A 196 -2.78 -2.39 -11.41
C GLN A 196 -3.04 -1.67 -12.74
N ILE A 197 -1.95 -1.37 -13.45
CA ILE A 197 -1.99 -0.61 -14.70
C ILE A 197 -1.80 -1.56 -15.89
N PHE A 198 -2.87 -2.02 -16.53
CA PHE A 198 -2.75 -2.93 -17.69
C PHE A 198 -3.77 -2.66 -18.80
N ILE A 199 -3.43 -3.10 -20.00
CA ILE A 199 -4.31 -3.16 -21.17
C ILE A 199 -4.23 -4.58 -21.73
N GLU A 200 -5.36 -5.26 -21.87
CA GLU A 200 -5.52 -6.63 -22.34
C GLU A 200 -6.47 -6.67 -23.55
N LEU A 201 -5.97 -7.16 -24.67
CA LEU A 201 -6.77 -7.55 -25.83
C LEU A 201 -6.88 -9.06 -25.85
N PHE A 202 -8.10 -9.60 -25.98
CA PHE A 202 -8.30 -11.04 -25.92
C PHE A 202 -9.45 -11.53 -26.81
N THR A 203 -9.35 -12.82 -27.14
CA THR A 203 -10.36 -13.64 -27.81
C THR A 203 -10.47 -14.98 -27.08
N ASP A 204 -11.29 -15.90 -27.57
CA ASP A 204 -11.36 -17.27 -27.02
C ASP A 204 -10.06 -18.08 -27.25
N LYS A 205 -9.20 -17.67 -28.19
CA LYS A 205 -7.98 -18.41 -28.59
C LYS A 205 -6.67 -17.71 -28.27
N TRP A 206 -6.67 -16.41 -28.05
CA TRP A 206 -5.44 -15.67 -27.75
C TRP A 206 -5.69 -14.49 -26.85
N ASN A 207 -4.68 -14.10 -26.08
CA ASN A 207 -4.65 -12.84 -25.35
C ASN A 207 -3.30 -12.15 -25.51
N ILE A 208 -3.31 -10.82 -25.46
CA ILE A 208 -2.14 -9.95 -25.44
C ILE A 208 -2.39 -8.94 -24.34
N ARG A 209 -1.52 -8.92 -23.33
CA ARG A 209 -1.62 -7.99 -22.20
C ARG A 209 -0.33 -7.19 -22.06
N ALA A 210 -0.47 -5.87 -21.98
CA ALA A 210 0.60 -4.91 -21.75
C ALA A 210 0.39 -4.17 -20.43
N GLY A 211 1.47 -3.69 -19.81
CA GLY A 211 1.45 -3.05 -18.49
C GLY A 211 1.73 -4.07 -17.39
N ASP A 212 0.95 -4.05 -16.32
CA ASP A 212 1.18 -4.88 -15.14
C ASP A 212 0.75 -6.33 -15.41
N LEU A 213 1.71 -7.21 -15.21
CA LEU A 213 1.61 -8.64 -15.45
C LEU A 213 1.89 -9.41 -14.17
N PHE A 214 1.26 -10.57 -14.09
CA PHE A 214 1.51 -11.56 -13.06
C PHE A 214 2.01 -12.82 -13.75
N LEU A 215 3.34 -13.02 -13.71
CA LEU A 215 3.98 -14.19 -14.31
C LEU A 215 4.06 -15.29 -13.26
N GLU A 216 3.50 -16.46 -13.56
CA GLU A 216 3.48 -17.58 -12.64
C GLU A 216 3.77 -18.89 -13.38
N ASN A 217 4.54 -19.76 -12.73
CA ASN A 217 4.67 -21.16 -13.09
C ASN A 217 4.61 -22.02 -11.82
N ARG A 218 3.57 -22.86 -11.71
CA ARG A 218 3.40 -23.88 -10.66
C ARG A 218 3.38 -25.31 -11.22
N GLN A 219 3.66 -25.47 -12.52
CA GLN A 219 3.65 -26.77 -13.20
C GLN A 219 5.02 -27.44 -13.12
N SER A 220 6.10 -26.65 -13.23
CA SER A 220 7.48 -27.11 -13.13
C SER A 220 7.98 -27.05 -11.68
N ARG A 221 8.66 -28.10 -11.24
CA ARG A 221 9.35 -28.14 -9.93
C ARG A 221 10.62 -27.27 -9.95
N PHE A 222 11.36 -27.33 -11.04
CA PHE A 222 12.66 -26.64 -11.19
C PHE A 222 12.52 -25.18 -11.65
N LEU A 223 11.39 -24.80 -12.24
CA LEU A 223 11.02 -23.44 -12.61
C LEU A 223 9.72 -23.03 -11.91
N ASN A 224 9.73 -23.06 -10.59
CA ASN A 224 8.61 -22.61 -9.78
C ASN A 224 8.78 -21.13 -9.39
N PHE A 225 7.84 -20.27 -9.78
CA PHE A 225 7.89 -18.85 -9.42
C PHE A 225 6.52 -18.15 -9.55
N ASN A 226 6.36 -17.03 -8.85
CA ASN A 226 5.27 -16.07 -9.06
C ASN A 226 5.73 -14.62 -8.90
N LYS A 227 5.73 -13.85 -9.97
CA LYS A 227 6.31 -12.52 -10.01
C LYS A 227 5.36 -11.47 -10.57
N LYS A 228 5.24 -10.35 -9.87
CA LYS A 228 4.60 -9.12 -10.38
C LYS A 228 5.64 -8.32 -11.17
N VAL A 229 5.32 -8.02 -12.43
CA VAL A 229 6.25 -7.39 -13.39
C VAL A 229 5.48 -6.43 -14.28
N GLN A 230 6.17 -5.56 -15.01
CA GLN A 230 5.55 -4.63 -15.94
C GLN A 230 6.12 -4.81 -17.36
N GLY A 231 5.30 -5.20 -18.32
CA GLY A 231 5.76 -5.49 -19.67
C GLY A 231 4.67 -5.95 -20.62
N LEU A 232 5.03 -6.83 -21.54
CA LEU A 232 4.13 -7.42 -22.54
C LEU A 232 4.08 -8.94 -22.36
N SER A 233 2.88 -9.51 -22.39
CA SER A 233 2.63 -10.94 -22.42
C SER A 233 1.68 -11.29 -23.56
N THR A 234 1.90 -12.46 -24.14
CA THR A 234 1.06 -13.03 -25.19
C THR A 234 0.81 -14.50 -24.88
N ARG A 235 -0.42 -14.96 -25.11
CA ARG A 235 -0.81 -16.38 -24.97
C ARG A 235 -1.66 -16.77 -26.16
N PHE A 236 -1.39 -17.93 -26.73
CA PHE A 236 -2.10 -18.52 -27.85
C PHE A 236 -2.50 -19.94 -27.49
N THR A 237 -3.76 -20.28 -27.73
CA THR A 237 -4.34 -21.61 -27.54
C THR A 237 -4.79 -22.16 -28.89
N PHE A 238 -4.30 -23.35 -29.23
CA PHE A 238 -4.63 -24.07 -30.45
C PHE A 238 -5.28 -25.41 -30.12
N GLY A 239 -6.15 -25.91 -31.01
CA GLY A 239 -6.84 -27.19 -30.84
C GLY A 239 -8.16 -27.09 -30.07
N GLY A 240 -8.69 -28.25 -29.66
CA GLY A 240 -9.95 -28.42 -28.91
C GLY A 240 -9.71 -29.01 -27.52
N GLU A 241 -10.76 -29.43 -26.82
CA GLU A 241 -10.63 -29.95 -25.44
C GLU A 241 -9.77 -31.22 -25.34
N GLU A 242 -9.80 -32.10 -26.35
CA GLU A 242 -9.06 -33.37 -26.32
C GLU A 242 -7.59 -33.24 -26.72
N ASN A 243 -7.24 -32.22 -27.50
CA ASN A 243 -5.88 -31.93 -27.97
C ASN A 243 -5.68 -30.43 -27.96
N LYS A 244 -4.98 -29.93 -26.93
CA LYS A 244 -4.79 -28.51 -26.67
C LYS A 244 -3.31 -28.17 -26.62
N THR A 245 -2.89 -27.21 -27.42
CA THR A 245 -1.55 -26.62 -27.34
C THR A 245 -1.66 -25.18 -26.87
N GLU A 246 -0.94 -24.84 -25.81
CA GLU A 246 -0.80 -23.48 -25.31
C GLU A 246 0.64 -23.01 -25.53
N ILE A 247 0.80 -21.84 -26.16
CA ILE A 247 2.09 -21.18 -26.35
C ILE A 247 1.99 -19.81 -25.72
N PHE A 248 2.98 -19.42 -24.93
CA PHE A 248 3.02 -18.08 -24.36
C PHE A 248 4.45 -17.53 -24.33
N ALA A 249 4.53 -16.20 -24.35
CA ALA A 249 5.77 -15.47 -24.23
C ALA A 249 5.52 -14.14 -23.53
N SER A 250 6.45 -13.73 -22.68
CA SER A 250 6.39 -12.51 -21.88
C SER A 250 7.78 -11.88 -21.78
N ALA A 251 7.82 -10.56 -21.84
CA ALA A 251 9.02 -9.75 -21.61
C ALA A 251 8.62 -8.52 -20.78
N ALA A 252 9.30 -8.32 -19.66
CA ALA A 252 8.90 -7.32 -18.66
C ALA A 252 10.08 -6.80 -17.84
N LEU A 253 9.83 -5.71 -17.12
CA LEU A 253 10.68 -5.19 -16.06
C LEU A 253 10.20 -5.73 -14.70
N VAL A 254 11.14 -6.13 -13.85
CA VAL A 254 10.85 -6.64 -12.51
C VAL A 254 10.58 -5.47 -11.55
N ARG A 255 9.56 -5.60 -10.70
CA ARG A 255 9.21 -4.59 -9.67
C ARG A 255 9.85 -4.82 -8.31
N GLY A 256 10.20 -6.06 -7.98
CA GLY A 256 10.79 -6.38 -6.69
C GLY A 256 11.48 -7.74 -6.65
N GLN A 257 12.16 -7.99 -5.54
CA GLN A 257 12.96 -9.19 -5.32
C GLN A 257 12.42 -10.01 -4.16
N TYR A 258 12.59 -11.32 -4.24
CA TYR A 258 12.21 -12.21 -3.14
C TYR A 258 13.15 -12.04 -1.96
N ALA A 259 12.59 -11.94 -0.78
CA ALA A 259 13.28 -12.01 0.50
C ALA A 259 12.67 -13.06 1.41
N LYS A 260 13.47 -13.48 2.38
CA LYS A 260 13.10 -14.44 3.41
C LYS A 260 13.54 -13.91 4.76
N SER A 261 12.58 -13.69 5.66
CA SER A 261 12.86 -13.46 7.07
C SER A 261 12.56 -14.75 7.85
N ALA A 262 13.52 -15.23 8.63
CA ALA A 262 13.36 -16.40 9.48
C ALA A 262 13.79 -16.07 10.91
N PHE A 263 12.93 -16.38 11.88
CA PHE A 263 13.18 -16.15 13.30
C PHE A 263 12.36 -17.12 14.15
N THR A 264 12.79 -17.31 15.40
CA THR A 264 11.99 -18.04 16.39
C THR A 264 11.09 -17.04 17.13
N GLY A 265 9.85 -17.44 17.40
CA GLY A 265 8.90 -16.64 18.17
C GLY A 265 9.43 -16.32 19.57
N GLN A 266 8.91 -15.26 20.18
CA GLN A 266 9.17 -14.94 21.58
C GLN A 266 7.92 -15.28 22.41
N GLU A 267 8.11 -15.77 23.64
CA GLU A 267 7.00 -16.24 24.47
C GLU A 267 5.95 -15.14 24.71
N GLY A 268 4.73 -15.40 24.23
CA GLY A 268 3.62 -14.47 24.33
C GLY A 268 3.88 -13.13 23.62
N ASN A 269 4.67 -13.09 22.55
CA ASN A 269 4.83 -11.87 21.75
C ASN A 269 4.12 -12.03 20.40
N GLN A 270 3.02 -11.30 20.21
CA GLN A 270 2.27 -11.32 18.95
C GLN A 270 2.85 -10.41 17.87
N GLY A 271 3.90 -9.65 18.16
CA GLY A 271 4.51 -8.69 17.24
C GLY A 271 4.21 -7.24 17.65
N PRO A 272 4.46 -6.27 16.76
CA PRO A 272 4.94 -6.45 15.38
C PRO A 272 6.37 -7.03 15.28
N TYR A 273 6.62 -7.87 14.27
CA TYR A 273 7.95 -8.39 13.92
C TYR A 273 8.43 -7.76 12.61
N LYS A 274 9.67 -7.24 12.60
CA LYS A 274 10.25 -6.55 11.44
C LYS A 274 10.74 -7.51 10.36
N LEU A 275 10.35 -7.25 9.12
CA LEU A 275 10.83 -7.92 7.91
C LEU A 275 12.06 -7.16 7.37
N ARG A 276 13.04 -7.88 6.81
CA ARG A 276 14.32 -7.32 6.33
C ARG A 276 14.60 -7.65 4.86
N GLY A 277 15.33 -6.80 4.15
CA GLY A 277 15.76 -7.09 2.78
C GLY A 277 16.87 -8.14 2.74
N ASN A 278 17.26 -8.57 1.53
CA ASN A 278 18.28 -9.61 1.36
C ASN A 278 19.66 -9.19 1.87
N ASN A 279 19.97 -7.89 1.90
CA ASN A 279 21.25 -7.35 2.37
C ASN A 279 21.16 -6.78 3.79
N GLY A 280 20.06 -7.05 4.51
CA GLY A 280 19.83 -6.59 5.88
C GLY A 280 19.12 -5.23 5.97
N GLU A 281 18.54 -4.74 4.88
CA GLU A 281 17.78 -3.50 4.85
C GLU A 281 16.60 -3.57 5.83
N LEU A 282 16.50 -2.61 6.75
CA LEU A 282 15.40 -2.55 7.73
C LEU A 282 14.14 -1.86 7.18
N TYR A 283 14.29 -1.04 6.14
CA TYR A 283 13.18 -0.39 5.46
C TYR A 283 12.91 -1.12 4.15
N VAL A 284 11.99 -2.08 4.19
CA VAL A 284 11.53 -2.82 3.02
C VAL A 284 10.07 -2.52 2.75
N LEU A 285 9.79 -1.98 1.57
CA LEU A 285 8.42 -1.85 1.09
C LEU A 285 7.99 -3.22 0.55
N VAL A 286 7.19 -3.93 1.35
CA VAL A 286 6.75 -5.28 1.01
C VAL A 286 5.64 -5.20 -0.03
N ILE A 287 5.80 -5.93 -1.14
CA ILE A 287 4.80 -5.98 -2.20
C ILE A 287 3.54 -6.67 -1.67
N SER A 288 2.42 -5.96 -1.72
CA SER A 288 1.15 -6.42 -1.16
C SER A 288 0.73 -7.78 -1.73
N GLY A 289 0.39 -8.70 -0.84
CA GLY A 289 -0.04 -10.07 -1.17
C GLY A 289 1.04 -10.99 -1.72
N SER A 290 2.32 -10.58 -1.69
CA SER A 290 3.44 -11.45 -2.04
C SER A 290 3.86 -12.37 -0.88
N GLU A 291 3.42 -12.09 0.34
CA GLU A 291 3.92 -12.75 1.53
C GLU A 291 3.32 -14.14 1.77
N ARG A 292 4.15 -15.07 2.24
CA ARG A 292 3.81 -16.42 2.68
C ARG A 292 4.41 -16.65 4.05
N VAL A 293 3.56 -16.70 5.07
CA VAL A 293 3.97 -16.87 6.47
C VAL A 293 3.83 -18.32 6.86
N TYR A 294 4.95 -18.96 7.20
CA TYR A 294 5.01 -20.33 7.70
C TYR A 294 5.33 -20.31 9.19
N VAL A 295 4.58 -21.08 9.98
CA VAL A 295 4.92 -21.33 11.39
C VAL A 295 5.04 -22.84 11.58
N ASN A 296 6.22 -23.30 11.99
CA ASN A 296 6.59 -24.72 12.06
C ASN A 296 6.27 -25.49 10.76
N GLY A 297 6.58 -24.87 9.61
CA GLY A 297 6.31 -25.43 8.28
C GLY A 297 4.87 -25.28 7.76
N ILE A 298 3.93 -24.81 8.57
CA ILE A 298 2.51 -24.69 8.19
C ILE A 298 2.20 -23.27 7.73
N LEU A 299 1.67 -23.12 6.51
CA LEU A 299 1.23 -21.85 5.95
C LEU A 299 0.07 -21.25 6.76
N LYS A 300 0.17 -19.95 7.07
CA LYS A 300 -0.82 -19.17 7.81
C LYS A 300 -1.61 -18.25 6.89
N LYS A 301 -2.80 -17.85 7.36
CA LYS A 301 -3.74 -17.01 6.60
C LYS A 301 -3.72 -15.58 7.11
N ARG A 302 -3.59 -14.63 6.18
CA ARG A 302 -3.71 -13.19 6.45
C ARG A 302 -5.16 -12.79 6.77
N GLY A 303 -5.35 -11.87 7.70
CA GLY A 303 -6.60 -11.14 7.98
C GLY A 303 -6.84 -10.96 9.48
N GLU A 304 -7.59 -9.90 9.86
CA GLU A 304 -7.91 -9.62 11.27
C GLU A 304 -8.64 -10.76 11.98
N ASN A 305 -9.45 -11.51 11.23
CA ASN A 305 -10.19 -12.70 11.70
C ASN A 305 -9.45 -14.03 11.42
N ASN A 306 -8.20 -13.96 10.96
CA ASN A 306 -7.35 -15.12 10.65
C ASN A 306 -6.09 -15.11 11.54
N ASP A 307 -4.96 -15.64 11.06
CA ASP A 307 -3.78 -15.93 11.88
C ASP A 307 -2.87 -14.70 12.10
N TYR A 308 -2.75 -13.82 11.10
CA TYR A 308 -1.87 -12.64 11.16
C TYR A 308 -2.35 -11.48 10.29
N ILE A 309 -1.83 -10.29 10.56
CA ILE A 309 -1.91 -9.08 9.73
C ILE A 309 -0.50 -8.59 9.40
N ILE A 310 -0.37 -7.81 8.33
CA ILE A 310 0.92 -7.24 7.88
C ILE A 310 0.72 -5.77 7.55
N ASP A 311 1.64 -4.94 8.03
CA ASP A 311 1.86 -3.59 7.55
C ASP A 311 2.90 -3.64 6.43
N TYR A 312 2.44 -3.48 5.20
CA TYR A 312 3.29 -3.55 4.00
C TYR A 312 4.32 -2.43 3.91
N ASN A 313 4.00 -1.29 4.51
CA ASN A 313 4.80 -0.09 4.41
C ASN A 313 5.87 -0.05 5.49
N ALA A 314 5.51 -0.44 6.71
CA ALA A 314 6.47 -0.66 7.77
C ALA A 314 7.28 -1.96 7.54
N GLY A 315 6.79 -2.88 6.71
CA GLY A 315 7.41 -4.21 6.56
C GLY A 315 7.33 -4.98 7.89
N GLU A 316 6.17 -4.99 8.53
CA GLU A 316 5.97 -5.54 9.88
C GLU A 316 4.80 -6.52 9.91
N ILE A 317 4.97 -7.66 10.57
CA ILE A 317 3.92 -8.68 10.75
C ILE A 317 3.45 -8.74 12.20
N THR A 318 2.14 -8.81 12.42
CA THR A 318 1.53 -9.01 13.74
C THR A 318 0.59 -10.20 13.70
N PHE A 319 0.77 -11.17 14.60
CA PHE A 319 -0.14 -12.29 14.78
C PHE A 319 -1.37 -11.86 15.58
N THR A 320 -2.54 -12.42 15.26
CA THR A 320 -3.77 -12.05 15.97
C THR A 320 -3.90 -12.85 17.28
N SER A 321 -4.78 -12.42 18.20
CA SER A 321 -5.12 -13.21 19.40
C SER A 321 -5.56 -14.65 19.09
N LEU A 322 -6.05 -14.95 17.89
CA LEU A 322 -6.49 -16.28 17.50
C LEU A 322 -5.33 -17.24 17.23
N PHE A 323 -4.10 -16.73 17.07
CA PHE A 323 -2.90 -17.52 16.85
C PHE A 323 -1.77 -17.13 17.84
N PRO A 324 -1.82 -17.63 19.08
CA PRO A 324 -0.81 -17.37 20.11
C PRO A 324 0.59 -17.83 19.68
N ILE A 325 1.56 -16.93 19.76
CA ILE A 325 2.98 -17.22 19.47
C ILE A 325 3.69 -17.66 20.75
N THR A 326 4.53 -18.68 20.61
CA THR A 326 5.34 -19.29 21.67
C THR A 326 6.81 -19.26 21.31
N SER A 327 7.67 -19.39 22.32
CA SER A 327 9.13 -19.40 22.16
C SER A 327 9.68 -20.58 21.35
N GLU A 328 8.89 -21.64 21.15
CA GLU A 328 9.31 -22.82 20.37
C GLU A 328 8.88 -22.78 18.89
N MET A 329 8.15 -21.73 18.47
CA MET A 329 7.65 -21.62 17.10
C MET A 329 8.71 -21.06 16.16
N ARG A 330 9.03 -21.81 15.09
CA ARG A 330 9.84 -21.31 13.98
C ARG A 330 8.95 -20.57 13.00
N ILE A 331 9.22 -19.28 12.80
CA ILE A 331 8.48 -18.42 11.91
C ILE A 331 9.36 -18.12 10.70
N VAL A 332 8.85 -18.41 9.51
CA VAL A 332 9.54 -18.12 8.25
C VAL A 332 8.59 -17.43 7.32
N ILE A 333 9.00 -16.28 6.82
CA ILE A 333 8.17 -15.40 6.01
C ILE A 333 8.93 -15.15 4.72
N GLU A 334 8.34 -15.59 3.62
CA GLU A 334 8.82 -15.29 2.27
C GLU A 334 7.95 -14.21 1.67
N TYR A 335 8.53 -13.20 1.05
CA TYR A 335 7.80 -12.07 0.46
C TYR A 335 8.63 -11.46 -0.65
N GLN A 336 8.02 -10.56 -1.43
CA GLN A 336 8.76 -9.70 -2.36
C GLN A 336 8.81 -8.30 -1.78
N TYR A 337 9.93 -7.61 -1.96
CA TYR A 337 10.08 -6.21 -1.60
C TYR A 337 10.58 -5.40 -2.79
N SER A 338 10.25 -4.10 -2.80
CA SER A 338 10.72 -3.17 -3.83
C SER A 338 12.23 -2.96 -3.64
N ASP A 339 13.04 -3.56 -4.51
CA ASP A 339 14.48 -3.32 -4.62
C ASP A 339 14.73 -2.65 -5.97
N ARG A 340 15.30 -1.45 -5.95
CA ARG A 340 15.58 -0.65 -7.15
C ARG A 340 17.08 -0.40 -7.29
N SER A 341 17.93 -1.39 -7.00
CA SER A 341 19.38 -1.25 -7.24
C SER A 341 19.72 -1.17 -8.73
N TYR A 342 19.16 -2.07 -9.55
CA TYR A 342 19.34 -2.11 -11.00
C TYR A 342 18.01 -2.21 -11.75
N THR A 343 17.99 -1.72 -12.99
CA THR A 343 16.90 -2.08 -13.92
C THR A 343 17.03 -3.56 -14.28
N ARG A 344 15.98 -4.34 -14.03
CA ARG A 344 16.00 -5.80 -14.22
C ARG A 344 14.98 -6.25 -15.26
N PHE A 345 15.45 -6.90 -16.31
CA PHE A 345 14.60 -7.48 -17.34
C PHE A 345 14.31 -8.95 -17.06
N VAL A 346 13.06 -9.34 -17.22
CA VAL A 346 12.62 -10.74 -17.18
C VAL A 346 11.96 -11.12 -18.49
N THR A 347 12.37 -12.26 -19.04
CA THR A 347 11.71 -12.93 -20.16
C THR A 347 11.27 -14.32 -19.73
N TYR A 348 10.04 -14.68 -20.09
CA TYR A 348 9.45 -15.97 -19.75
C TYR A 348 8.63 -16.46 -20.94
N GLY A 349 8.87 -17.68 -21.39
CA GLY A 349 8.13 -18.25 -22.50
C GLY A 349 8.09 -19.77 -22.41
N GLY A 350 7.08 -20.36 -23.04
CA GLY A 350 6.93 -21.80 -23.04
C GLY A 350 5.84 -22.29 -23.97
N ALA A 351 5.82 -23.60 -24.15
CA ALA A 351 4.80 -24.30 -24.89
C ALA A 351 4.38 -25.54 -24.10
N ASN A 352 3.08 -25.77 -23.96
CA ASN A 352 2.52 -26.95 -23.33
C ASN A 352 1.51 -27.60 -24.27
N HIS A 353 1.70 -28.88 -24.56
CA HIS A 353 0.77 -29.70 -25.31
C HIS A 353 0.13 -30.73 -24.38
N THR A 354 -1.20 -30.76 -24.35
CA THR A 354 -1.98 -31.72 -23.58
C THR A 354 -2.87 -32.53 -24.52
N SER A 355 -2.77 -33.85 -24.40
CA SER A 355 -3.63 -34.83 -25.05
C SER A 355 -4.29 -35.72 -23.99
N LYS A 356 -5.13 -36.67 -24.39
CA LYS A 356 -5.89 -37.54 -23.47
C LYS A 356 -5.00 -38.33 -22.51
N ASN A 357 -3.91 -38.90 -23.02
CA ASN A 357 -3.06 -39.83 -22.25
C ASN A 357 -1.67 -39.26 -21.96
N TRP A 358 -1.31 -38.09 -22.50
CA TRP A 358 0.03 -37.53 -22.30
C TRP A 358 0.03 -36.01 -22.38
N SER A 359 1.03 -35.40 -21.75
CA SER A 359 1.31 -33.97 -21.90
C SER A 359 2.82 -33.73 -21.93
N LEU A 360 3.25 -32.72 -22.67
CA LEU A 360 4.64 -32.30 -22.76
C LEU A 360 4.69 -30.77 -22.69
N GLY A 361 5.52 -30.25 -21.78
CA GLY A 361 5.76 -28.83 -21.58
C GLY A 361 7.24 -28.49 -21.66
N GLY A 362 7.55 -27.36 -22.27
CA GLY A 362 8.88 -26.76 -22.27
C GLY A 362 8.79 -25.29 -21.88
N TYR A 363 9.69 -24.85 -20.99
CA TYR A 363 9.67 -23.49 -20.45
C TYR A 363 11.08 -22.92 -20.39
N LEU A 364 11.18 -21.62 -20.65
CA LEU A 364 12.39 -20.82 -20.60
C LEU A 364 12.13 -19.57 -19.76
N TYR A 365 13.02 -19.29 -18.82
CA TYR A 365 13.02 -18.11 -17.99
C TYR A 365 14.40 -17.48 -18.01
N SER A 366 14.47 -16.16 -18.12
CA SER A 366 15.70 -15.40 -17.98
C SER A 366 15.39 -14.12 -17.25
N GLU A 367 16.13 -13.85 -16.18
CA GLU A 367 16.07 -12.62 -15.41
C GLU A 367 17.49 -12.07 -15.29
N ASN A 368 17.71 -10.83 -15.73
CA ASN A 368 19.04 -10.25 -15.86
C ASN A 368 19.04 -8.76 -15.51
N ASP A 369 19.97 -8.37 -14.65
CA ASP A 369 20.23 -6.97 -14.31
C ASP A 369 20.99 -6.25 -15.44
N VAL A 370 20.61 -5.01 -15.69
CA VAL A 370 21.30 -4.14 -16.64
C VAL A 370 22.42 -3.43 -15.89
N LYS A 371 23.64 -3.99 -15.95
CA LYS A 371 24.83 -3.46 -15.26
C LYS A 371 25.14 -1.98 -15.52
N ASN A 372 24.72 -1.44 -16.67
CA ASN A 372 24.95 -0.04 -17.07
C ASN A 372 23.77 0.91 -16.76
N GLN A 373 22.73 0.44 -16.05
CA GLN A 373 21.57 1.25 -15.65
C GLN A 373 21.23 1.02 -14.17
N PRO A 374 22.15 1.40 -13.24
CA PRO A 374 21.81 1.46 -11.83
C PRO A 374 20.70 2.49 -11.59
N LEU A 375 19.83 2.21 -10.62
CA LEU A 375 18.68 3.06 -10.30
C LEU A 375 18.90 3.80 -8.97
N GLN A 376 18.99 3.08 -7.84
CA GLN A 376 19.21 3.68 -6.51
C GLN A 376 20.68 3.76 -6.10
N GLN A 377 21.55 2.91 -6.66
CA GLN A 377 22.97 2.85 -6.32
C GLN A 377 23.80 3.49 -7.44
N SER A 378 24.14 4.78 -7.32
CA SER A 378 25.12 5.38 -8.23
C SER A 378 26.51 4.84 -7.92
N LEU A 379 27.14 4.19 -8.89
CA LEU A 379 28.45 3.54 -8.74
C LEU A 379 29.56 4.39 -9.36
N SER A 380 30.60 4.70 -8.58
CA SER A 380 31.84 5.29 -9.10
C SER A 380 32.71 4.24 -9.81
N PRO A 381 33.67 4.64 -10.68
CA PRO A 381 34.61 3.72 -11.30
C PRO A 381 35.39 2.86 -10.29
N GLU A 382 35.75 3.44 -9.13
CA GLU A 382 36.44 2.74 -8.04
C GLU A 382 35.53 1.69 -7.40
N GLN A 383 34.26 2.02 -7.19
CA GLN A 383 33.27 1.07 -6.66
C GLN A 383 32.98 -0.07 -7.66
N VAL A 384 32.98 0.19 -8.97
CA VAL A 384 32.90 -0.86 -9.99
C VAL A 384 34.13 -1.76 -9.96
N ALA A 385 35.33 -1.20 -9.75
CA ALA A 385 36.55 -1.99 -9.60
C ALA A 385 36.52 -2.88 -8.34
N ILE A 386 35.96 -2.40 -7.23
CA ILE A 386 35.72 -3.20 -6.02
C ILE A 386 34.80 -4.39 -6.37
N LEU A 387 33.66 -4.14 -7.03
CA LEU A 387 32.76 -5.22 -7.46
C LEU A 387 33.43 -6.21 -8.43
N ALA A 388 34.23 -5.74 -9.39
CA ALA A 388 34.91 -6.63 -10.34
C ALA A 388 35.96 -7.53 -9.65
N ASN A 389 36.67 -7.01 -8.64
CA ASN A 389 37.67 -7.76 -7.88
C ASN A 389 37.08 -8.66 -6.79
N ALA A 390 35.84 -8.42 -6.36
CA ALA A 390 35.18 -9.19 -5.31
C ALA A 390 34.74 -10.60 -5.74
N GLY A 391 34.66 -10.90 -7.05
CA GLY A 391 34.07 -12.15 -7.54
C GLY A 391 32.63 -12.29 -7.05
N ASP A 392 32.28 -13.47 -6.52
CA ASP A 392 30.97 -13.70 -5.89
C ASP A 392 30.94 -13.38 -4.37
N ASP A 393 32.05 -12.91 -3.76
CA ASP A 393 32.14 -12.69 -2.31
C ASP A 393 31.56 -11.34 -1.89
N VAL A 394 30.35 -11.39 -1.30
CA VAL A 394 29.62 -10.23 -0.78
C VAL A 394 30.39 -9.49 0.33
N ASN A 395 31.28 -10.15 1.08
CA ASN A 395 32.07 -9.48 2.13
C ASN A 395 33.10 -8.50 1.57
N LEU A 396 33.55 -8.72 0.34
CA LEU A 396 34.49 -7.84 -0.37
C LEU A 396 33.76 -6.69 -1.11
N MET A 397 32.43 -6.73 -1.20
CA MET A 397 31.61 -5.72 -1.88
C MET A 397 31.29 -4.52 -0.97
N ASN A 398 32.31 -3.95 -0.33
CA ASN A 398 32.17 -2.78 0.55
C ASN A 398 33.01 -1.60 0.03
N ALA A 399 32.43 -0.41 0.02
CA ALA A 399 33.14 0.83 -0.34
C ALA A 399 33.08 1.86 0.80
N PRO A 400 34.05 2.79 0.88
CA PRO A 400 33.94 3.96 1.74
C PRO A 400 32.64 4.73 1.45
N SER A 401 31.93 5.14 2.50
CA SER A 401 30.66 5.86 2.34
C SER A 401 30.79 7.38 2.24
N ALA A 402 31.92 7.93 2.69
CA ALA A 402 32.09 9.36 2.88
C ALA A 402 32.31 10.10 1.56
N TYR A 403 31.57 11.18 1.34
CA TYR A 403 31.79 12.11 0.23
C TYR A 403 31.69 13.56 0.71
N LEU A 404 32.41 14.46 0.04
CA LEU A 404 32.43 15.88 0.36
C LEU A 404 31.04 16.50 0.12
N ASP A 405 30.52 17.26 1.09
CA ASP A 405 29.21 17.93 0.99
C ASP A 405 29.27 19.34 1.59
N THR A 406 28.38 20.23 1.13
CA THR A 406 28.32 21.61 1.61
C THR A 406 27.51 21.71 2.90
N TYR A 407 27.92 22.60 3.80
CA TYR A 407 27.18 22.91 5.02
C TYR A 407 25.70 23.22 4.72
N SER A 408 24.82 22.63 5.54
CA SER A 408 23.40 22.92 5.57
C SER A 408 22.88 22.60 6.95
N GLU A 409 22.05 23.49 7.50
CA GLU A 409 21.41 23.32 8.82
C GLU A 409 20.52 22.05 8.87
N ASN A 410 20.08 21.54 7.71
CA ASN A 410 19.22 20.36 7.61
C ASN A 410 20.01 19.05 7.38
N LYS A 411 21.34 19.05 7.52
CA LYS A 411 22.20 17.87 7.29
C LYS A 411 23.06 17.54 8.51
N ILE A 412 23.23 16.25 8.79
CA ILE A 412 24.25 15.77 9.73
C ILE A 412 25.53 15.51 8.94
N LEU A 413 26.55 16.32 9.19
CA LEU A 413 27.83 16.28 8.50
C LEU A 413 28.97 15.98 9.48
N TYR A 414 30.07 15.47 8.94
CA TYR A 414 31.24 15.06 9.72
C TYR A 414 32.48 15.70 9.13
N LYS A 415 33.42 16.15 9.95
CA LYS A 415 34.77 16.45 9.52
C LYS A 415 35.65 15.19 9.65
N LYS A 416 36.65 15.10 8.79
CA LYS A 416 37.63 14.02 8.82
C LYS A 416 38.76 14.37 9.78
N ILE A 417 39.06 13.51 10.74
CA ILE A 417 40.18 13.67 11.70
C ILE A 417 41.00 12.38 11.77
N PHE A 418 42.21 12.47 12.35
CA PHE A 418 43.02 11.32 12.69
C PHE A 418 43.03 11.12 14.20
N VAL A 419 42.63 9.93 14.65
CA VAL A 419 42.80 9.48 16.03
C VAL A 419 43.90 8.42 16.01
N ASN A 420 45.04 8.72 16.63
CA ASN A 420 46.30 7.99 16.46
C ASN A 420 46.73 7.91 14.97
N THR A 421 46.64 6.74 14.34
CA THR A 421 46.94 6.50 12.91
C THR A 421 45.70 6.15 12.08
N VAL A 422 44.51 6.21 12.66
CA VAL A 422 43.26 5.79 12.02
C VAL A 422 42.47 7.03 11.59
N GLU A 423 42.04 7.04 10.32
CA GLU A 423 41.12 8.07 9.79
C GLU A 423 39.71 7.83 10.36
N VAL A 424 39.14 8.85 11.00
CA VAL A 424 37.81 8.79 11.60
C VAL A 424 36.99 10.03 11.28
N PHE A 425 35.67 9.90 11.36
CA PHE A 425 34.69 10.95 11.07
C PHE A 425 34.11 11.47 12.38
N GLU A 426 34.37 12.74 12.70
CA GLU A 426 33.84 13.43 13.87
C GLU A 426 32.71 14.37 13.42
N TYR A 427 31.57 14.36 14.10
CA TYR A 427 30.45 15.24 13.78
C TYR A 427 30.88 16.73 13.83
N SER A 428 30.51 17.51 12.81
CA SER A 428 30.76 18.96 12.77
C SER A 428 29.60 19.71 12.14
N ASN A 429 29.29 20.87 12.72
CA ASN A 429 28.32 21.85 12.24
C ASN A 429 28.98 23.21 11.91
N ASN A 430 30.31 23.25 11.82
CA ASN A 430 31.04 24.46 11.47
C ASN A 430 31.05 24.64 9.94
N PRO A 431 30.48 25.73 9.38
CA PRO A 431 30.51 25.96 7.93
C PRO A 431 31.91 26.18 7.36
N ASP A 432 32.90 26.51 8.21
CA ASP A 432 34.30 26.69 7.79
C ASP A 432 35.10 25.38 7.72
N ASP A 433 34.56 24.26 8.23
CA ASP A 433 35.21 22.95 8.16
C ASP A 433 35.03 22.30 6.78
N GLU A 434 35.95 21.41 6.41
CA GLU A 434 35.74 20.51 5.28
C GLU A 434 34.79 19.37 5.71
N LEU A 435 33.53 19.47 5.27
CA LEU A 435 32.45 18.61 5.70
C LEU A 435 32.18 17.44 4.75
N TYR A 436 31.93 16.29 5.34
CA TYR A 436 31.62 15.03 4.68
C TYR A 436 30.23 14.55 5.07
N ASN A 437 29.48 14.07 4.09
CA ASN A 437 28.31 13.27 4.32
C ASN A 437 28.74 11.80 4.43
N VAL A 438 28.44 11.17 5.56
CA VAL A 438 28.94 9.83 5.91
C VAL A 438 27.77 8.93 6.25
N LYS A 439 27.73 7.75 5.62
CA LYS A 439 26.69 6.74 5.90
C LYS A 439 27.29 5.62 6.74
N PHE A 440 26.76 5.47 7.95
CA PHE A 440 27.16 4.42 8.87
C PHE A 440 26.28 3.17 8.68
N THR A 441 26.92 2.03 8.41
CA THR A 441 26.27 0.72 8.26
C THR A 441 26.44 -0.09 9.54
N LEU A 442 25.35 -0.70 10.03
CA LEU A 442 25.40 -1.61 11.17
C LEU A 442 26.12 -2.90 10.74
N VAL A 443 27.27 -3.18 11.35
CA VAL A 443 28.08 -4.37 11.08
C VAL A 443 27.85 -5.46 12.12
N GLY A 444 27.36 -5.11 13.31
CA GLY A 444 27.07 -6.05 14.40
C GLY A 444 27.75 -5.63 15.70
N ASN A 445 27.32 -6.19 16.83
CA ASN A 445 27.87 -5.80 18.13
C ASN A 445 29.35 -6.15 18.24
N ASN A 446 30.17 -5.19 18.68
CA ASN A 446 31.64 -5.30 18.79
C ASN A 446 32.34 -5.64 17.46
N GLN A 447 31.72 -5.30 16.33
CA GLN A 447 32.28 -5.51 14.99
C GLN A 447 32.55 -4.21 14.25
N GLY A 448 32.23 -3.06 14.84
CA GLY A 448 32.46 -1.74 14.25
C GLY A 448 33.12 -0.76 15.22
N ASN A 449 33.57 0.37 14.70
CA ASN A 449 34.29 1.39 15.45
C ASN A 449 33.41 2.59 15.85
N TYR A 450 32.11 2.58 15.55
CA TYR A 450 31.19 3.68 15.86
C TYR A 450 29.96 3.24 16.67
N THR A 451 29.48 4.12 17.54
CA THR A 451 28.24 4.00 18.29
C THR A 451 27.32 5.19 18.07
N LEU A 452 26.02 4.98 18.19
CA LEU A 452 25.02 6.05 18.10
C LEU A 452 24.98 6.86 19.42
N THR A 453 25.09 8.19 19.34
CA THR A 453 25.23 9.07 20.52
C THR A 453 24.06 10.04 20.73
N ASN A 454 23.40 10.50 19.66
CA ASN A 454 22.27 11.45 19.79
C ASN A 454 21.07 11.06 18.91
N THR A 455 19.86 11.16 19.48
CA THR A 455 18.55 10.88 18.86
C THR A 455 17.60 12.09 18.85
N ALA A 456 17.99 13.23 19.43
CA ALA A 456 17.11 14.39 19.61
C ALA A 456 17.16 15.41 18.45
N ALA A 457 18.18 15.37 17.60
CA ALA A 457 18.25 16.14 16.36
C ALA A 457 17.46 15.45 15.22
N ILE A 458 17.20 16.15 14.12
CA ILE A 458 16.48 15.62 12.92
C ILE A 458 17.16 14.36 12.30
N GLY A 459 18.39 14.03 12.71
CA GLY A 459 19.14 12.84 12.28
C GLY A 459 20.01 12.18 13.37
N ARG A 460 20.54 11.00 13.05
CA ARG A 460 21.37 10.15 13.92
C ARG A 460 22.84 10.58 13.89
N ILE A 461 23.43 10.85 15.06
CA ILE A 461 24.86 11.20 15.19
C ILE A 461 25.66 9.99 15.69
N TYR A 462 26.69 9.62 14.95
CA TYR A 462 27.60 8.52 15.29
C TYR A 462 28.91 9.06 15.87
N GLN A 463 29.43 8.39 16.89
CA GLN A 463 30.68 8.73 17.54
C GLN A 463 31.65 7.55 17.42
N TYR A 464 32.90 7.86 17.11
CA TYR A 464 33.97 6.88 17.10
C TYR A 464 34.32 6.42 18.52
N ILE A 465 34.51 5.13 18.71
CA ILE A 465 35.04 4.51 19.95
C ILE A 465 36.28 3.69 19.59
N GLU A 466 37.38 3.96 20.30
CA GLU A 466 38.64 3.24 20.12
C GLU A 466 38.50 1.74 20.46
N PRO A 467 39.08 0.84 19.64
CA PRO A 467 39.17 -0.59 19.97
C PRO A 467 39.94 -0.86 21.27
N VAL A 468 39.46 -1.80 22.08
CA VAL A 468 40.17 -2.28 23.27
C VAL A 468 40.85 -3.60 22.92
N ALA A 469 42.19 -3.65 23.07
CA ALA A 469 43.00 -4.82 22.73
C ALA A 469 42.81 -5.33 21.27
N GLY A 470 42.51 -4.42 20.34
CA GLY A 470 42.27 -4.74 18.92
C GLY A 470 40.85 -5.22 18.60
N ILE A 471 39.94 -5.26 19.58
CA ILE A 471 38.53 -5.61 19.37
C ILE A 471 37.70 -4.31 19.30
N PRO A 472 37.02 -4.03 18.17
CA PRO A 472 36.13 -2.88 18.06
C PRO A 472 35.03 -2.91 19.14
N GLN A 473 34.71 -1.75 19.71
CA GLN A 473 33.71 -1.63 20.79
C GLN A 473 32.36 -1.06 20.31
N GLY A 474 32.28 -0.66 19.04
CA GLY A 474 31.08 -0.13 18.42
C GLY A 474 30.34 -1.17 17.58
N ASN A 475 29.26 -0.70 16.95
CA ASN A 475 28.34 -1.52 16.17
C ASN A 475 28.28 -1.11 14.69
N TYR A 476 28.88 0.03 14.34
CA TYR A 476 28.75 0.68 13.04
C TYR A 476 30.10 0.99 12.40
N GLU A 477 30.13 1.00 11.07
CA GLU A 477 31.27 1.39 10.23
C GLU A 477 30.87 2.39 9.14
N PRO A 478 31.74 3.34 8.72
CA PRO A 478 31.45 4.34 7.69
C PRO A 478 31.60 3.76 6.27
N ILE A 479 31.03 2.58 6.04
CA ILE A 479 31.06 1.86 4.76
C ILE A 479 29.66 1.78 4.16
N THR A 480 29.61 1.67 2.83
CA THR A 480 28.40 1.33 2.06
C THR A 480 28.58 -0.03 1.42
N ARG A 481 27.63 -0.94 1.66
CA ARG A 481 27.54 -2.22 0.93
C ARG A 481 27.15 -1.96 -0.51
N LEU A 482 27.94 -2.45 -1.44
CA LEU A 482 27.67 -2.40 -2.87
C LEU A 482 26.89 -3.65 -3.29
N ILE A 483 25.86 -3.47 -4.11
CA ILE A 483 25.09 -4.57 -4.68
C ILE A 483 25.63 -4.83 -6.09
N ALA A 484 25.97 -6.08 -6.40
CA ALA A 484 26.38 -6.50 -7.75
C ALA A 484 25.15 -6.81 -8.64
N PRO A 485 25.22 -6.56 -9.95
CA PRO A 485 24.17 -6.94 -10.89
C PRO A 485 24.20 -8.46 -11.14
N THR A 486 23.04 -9.11 -11.08
CA THR A 486 22.90 -10.59 -11.14
C THR A 486 22.18 -11.08 -12.40
N LYS A 487 22.33 -12.37 -12.71
CA LYS A 487 21.64 -13.04 -13.82
C LYS A 487 21.23 -14.46 -13.42
N ILE A 488 19.97 -14.83 -13.68
CA ILE A 488 19.48 -16.20 -13.55
C ILE A 488 18.69 -16.61 -14.80
N GLN A 489 19.05 -17.76 -15.38
CA GLN A 489 18.36 -18.36 -16.52
C GLN A 489 18.04 -19.81 -16.22
N ILE A 490 16.83 -20.25 -16.55
CA ILE A 490 16.36 -21.61 -16.31
C ILE A 490 15.60 -22.10 -17.53
N ALA A 491 15.96 -23.29 -17.99
CA ALA A 491 15.24 -24.03 -19.01
C ALA A 491 14.73 -25.35 -18.42
N THR A 492 13.47 -25.69 -18.63
CA THR A 492 12.91 -26.96 -18.14
C THR A 492 12.03 -27.63 -19.19
N VAL A 493 12.12 -28.96 -19.25
CA VAL A 493 11.27 -29.82 -20.08
C VAL A 493 10.63 -30.84 -19.17
N LEU A 494 9.31 -30.94 -19.20
CA LEU A 494 8.55 -31.89 -18.39
C LEU A 494 7.52 -32.64 -19.22
N GLY A 495 7.34 -33.92 -18.91
CA GLY A 495 6.39 -34.78 -19.60
C GLY A 495 5.60 -35.62 -18.60
N LYS A 496 4.34 -35.89 -18.95
CA LYS A 496 3.45 -36.78 -18.20
C LYS A 496 2.85 -37.81 -19.16
N TYR A 497 2.81 -39.06 -18.73
CA TYR A 497 2.24 -40.17 -19.50
C TYR A 497 1.33 -41.02 -18.60
N ASN A 498 0.06 -41.12 -18.99
CA ASN A 498 -1.00 -41.88 -18.34
C ASN A 498 -1.55 -42.93 -19.33
N PRO A 499 -0.85 -44.06 -19.58
CA PRO A 499 -1.29 -45.08 -20.53
C PRO A 499 -2.60 -45.77 -20.09
N SER A 500 -2.90 -45.77 -18.79
CA SER A 500 -4.15 -46.27 -18.22
C SER A 500 -4.48 -45.53 -16.92
N GLU A 501 -5.68 -45.73 -16.37
CA GLU A 501 -6.04 -45.20 -15.04
C GLU A 501 -5.20 -45.75 -13.88
N LYS A 502 -4.39 -46.80 -14.13
CA LYS A 502 -3.58 -47.49 -13.12
C LYS A 502 -2.11 -47.05 -13.12
N THR A 503 -1.66 -46.32 -14.14
CA THR A 503 -0.24 -46.03 -14.34
C THR A 503 -0.05 -44.55 -14.65
N LEU A 504 0.83 -43.90 -13.89
CA LEU A 504 1.25 -42.53 -14.09
C LEU A 504 2.78 -42.49 -14.09
N VAL A 505 3.36 -41.92 -15.14
CA VAL A 505 4.78 -41.60 -15.21
C VAL A 505 4.92 -40.13 -15.52
N ASP A 506 5.78 -39.43 -14.79
CA ASP A 506 6.12 -38.05 -15.12
C ASP A 506 7.61 -37.81 -14.93
N PHE A 507 8.18 -36.94 -15.74
CA PHE A 507 9.59 -36.58 -15.68
C PHE A 507 9.76 -35.08 -15.87
N GLU A 508 10.87 -34.55 -15.36
CA GLU A 508 11.27 -33.17 -15.55
C GLU A 508 12.79 -33.07 -15.58
N ILE A 509 13.33 -32.28 -16.51
CA ILE A 509 14.76 -31.99 -16.61
C ILE A 509 14.91 -30.46 -16.63
N GLY A 510 15.78 -29.93 -15.77
CA GLY A 510 16.08 -28.51 -15.65
C GLY A 510 17.55 -28.21 -15.91
N LEU A 511 17.83 -27.09 -16.58
CA LEU A 511 19.15 -26.50 -16.75
C LEU A 511 19.12 -25.09 -16.19
N SER A 512 20.13 -24.70 -15.40
CA SER A 512 20.25 -23.35 -14.87
C SER A 512 21.60 -22.72 -15.23
N ASN A 513 21.59 -21.39 -15.37
CA ASN A 513 22.78 -20.55 -15.46
C ASN A 513 22.56 -19.34 -14.54
N ASN A 514 23.28 -19.29 -13.41
CA ASN A 514 23.13 -18.27 -12.39
C ASN A 514 24.48 -17.64 -12.07
N ASP A 515 24.59 -16.33 -12.27
CA ASP A 515 25.79 -15.52 -12.14
C ASP A 515 25.48 -14.39 -11.15
N GLN A 516 26.25 -14.33 -10.06
CA GLN A 516 26.01 -13.43 -8.94
C GLN A 516 26.66 -12.06 -9.13
N ASN A 517 27.53 -11.89 -10.13
CA ASN A 517 28.24 -10.65 -10.36
C ASN A 517 28.64 -10.46 -11.84
N LEU A 518 27.79 -9.76 -12.60
CA LEU A 518 28.03 -9.45 -14.01
C LEU A 518 29.18 -8.44 -14.27
N PHE A 519 29.84 -7.93 -13.22
CA PHE A 519 31.07 -7.13 -13.34
C PHE A 519 32.35 -7.96 -13.21
N SER A 520 32.29 -9.15 -12.61
CA SER A 520 33.44 -10.03 -12.47
C SER A 520 33.38 -11.17 -13.48
N SER A 521 34.54 -11.68 -13.85
CA SER A 521 34.68 -12.97 -14.55
C SER A 521 35.37 -14.01 -13.65
N GLN A 522 35.66 -13.65 -12.39
CA GLN A 522 36.13 -14.60 -11.39
C GLN A 522 34.95 -15.52 -11.05
N ASP A 523 35.22 -16.78 -10.75
CA ASP A 523 34.23 -17.79 -10.32
C ASP A 523 33.16 -18.25 -11.33
N ASP A 524 33.12 -17.71 -12.55
CA ASP A 524 32.14 -18.06 -13.61
C ASP A 524 31.99 -19.56 -13.97
N ASN A 525 32.95 -20.40 -13.57
CA ASN A 525 32.91 -21.85 -13.78
C ASN A 525 31.81 -22.56 -12.97
N ASN A 526 31.32 -21.96 -11.89
CA ASN A 526 30.29 -22.52 -11.01
C ASN A 526 28.85 -22.11 -11.41
N ASN A 527 28.67 -21.32 -12.47
CA ASN A 527 27.38 -20.72 -12.80
C ASN A 527 26.33 -21.71 -13.35
N LYS A 528 26.76 -22.81 -13.97
CA LYS A 528 25.87 -23.72 -14.73
C LYS A 528 25.57 -25.00 -13.96
N GLY A 529 24.29 -25.38 -13.96
CA GLY A 529 23.79 -26.57 -13.26
C GLY A 529 22.75 -27.37 -14.05
N VAL A 530 22.62 -28.66 -13.72
CA VAL A 530 21.55 -29.55 -14.23
C VAL A 530 20.77 -30.21 -13.08
N ALA A 531 19.47 -30.39 -13.26
CA ALA A 531 18.61 -31.15 -12.37
C ALA A 531 17.67 -32.08 -13.14
N GLY A 532 17.31 -33.21 -12.54
CA GLY A 532 16.43 -34.21 -13.12
C GLY A 532 15.46 -34.78 -12.09
N LYS A 533 14.24 -35.07 -12.50
CA LYS A 533 13.21 -35.67 -11.66
C LYS A 533 12.44 -36.72 -12.46
N LEU A 534 12.18 -37.86 -11.85
CA LEU A 534 11.32 -38.92 -12.37
C LEU A 534 10.33 -39.34 -11.28
N ASN A 535 9.03 -39.32 -11.58
CA ASN A 535 8.00 -39.93 -10.75
C ASN A 535 7.36 -41.11 -11.49
N PHE A 536 7.00 -42.12 -10.72
CA PHE A 536 6.25 -43.28 -11.17
C PHE A 536 5.18 -43.60 -10.12
N LYS A 537 3.97 -43.93 -10.57
CA LYS A 537 2.89 -44.43 -9.72
C LYS A 537 2.14 -45.55 -10.44
N GLN A 538 1.96 -46.66 -9.75
CA GLN A 538 1.30 -47.86 -10.27
C GLN A 538 0.29 -48.42 -9.27
N ARG A 539 -0.94 -48.61 -9.72
CA ARG A 539 -1.96 -49.33 -8.94
C ARG A 539 -1.70 -50.83 -8.99
N LEU A 540 -1.42 -51.41 -7.83
CA LEU A 540 -1.15 -52.84 -7.66
C LEU A 540 -2.43 -53.62 -7.37
N PHE A 541 -3.35 -53.02 -6.60
CA PHE A 541 -4.57 -53.69 -6.15
C PHE A 541 -5.75 -52.72 -6.08
N SER A 542 -6.95 -53.17 -6.45
CA SER A 542 -8.17 -52.35 -6.44
C SER A 542 -9.41 -53.20 -6.14
N LYS A 543 -9.74 -53.33 -4.85
CA LYS A 543 -11.02 -53.90 -4.37
C LYS A 543 -11.59 -53.01 -3.24
N LYS A 544 -11.80 -53.57 -2.04
CA LYS A 544 -12.15 -52.79 -0.83
C LYS A 544 -11.04 -51.81 -0.46
N TRP A 545 -9.78 -52.21 -0.67
CA TRP A 545 -8.61 -51.35 -0.57
C TRP A 545 -8.07 -51.07 -1.97
N GLN A 546 -7.57 -49.86 -2.16
CA GLN A 546 -6.76 -49.48 -3.31
C GLN A 546 -5.32 -49.34 -2.83
N ILE A 547 -4.40 -50.08 -3.45
CA ILE A 547 -2.97 -50.04 -3.13
C ILE A 547 -2.23 -49.52 -4.34
N ASP A 548 -1.63 -48.34 -4.21
CA ASP A 548 -0.77 -47.75 -5.22
C ASP A 548 0.69 -47.76 -4.73
N ALA A 549 1.60 -48.31 -5.53
CA ALA A 549 3.03 -48.10 -5.34
C ALA A 549 3.47 -46.82 -6.03
N PHE A 550 4.37 -46.07 -5.40
CA PHE A 550 4.94 -44.86 -5.99
C PHE A 550 6.45 -44.78 -5.77
N GLY A 551 7.13 -44.12 -6.70
CA GLY A 551 8.54 -43.80 -6.65
C GLY A 551 8.80 -42.40 -7.20
N ASN A 552 9.74 -41.69 -6.59
CA ASN A 552 10.26 -40.41 -7.02
C ASN A 552 11.78 -40.46 -6.88
N TYR A 553 12.50 -40.15 -7.95
CA TYR A 553 13.93 -39.93 -7.94
C TYR A 553 14.22 -38.51 -8.41
N GLN A 554 14.97 -37.76 -7.62
CA GLN A 554 15.37 -36.39 -7.93
C GLN A 554 16.88 -36.25 -7.80
N TYR A 555 17.52 -35.72 -8.82
CA TYR A 555 18.93 -35.36 -8.85
C TYR A 555 19.06 -33.86 -9.06
N VAL A 556 19.89 -33.19 -8.28
CA VAL A 556 20.18 -31.75 -8.40
C VAL A 556 21.68 -31.59 -8.30
N GLN A 557 22.32 -31.14 -9.38
CA GLN A 557 23.74 -30.81 -9.34
C GLN A 557 23.97 -29.62 -8.39
N GLU A 558 25.12 -29.59 -7.71
CA GLU A 558 25.50 -28.55 -6.75
C GLU A 558 25.28 -27.11 -7.25
N ASN A 559 25.61 -26.85 -8.52
CA ASN A 559 25.51 -25.53 -9.15
C ASN A 559 24.12 -25.20 -9.72
N PHE A 560 23.15 -26.11 -9.58
CA PHE A 560 21.79 -25.83 -10.04
C PHE A 560 21.10 -24.83 -9.11
N ARG A 561 20.44 -23.82 -9.69
CA ARG A 561 19.76 -22.76 -8.95
C ARG A 561 18.32 -22.59 -9.46
N THR A 562 17.42 -22.27 -8.54
CA THR A 562 16.00 -22.00 -8.81
C THR A 562 15.59 -20.62 -8.33
N ILE A 563 14.45 -20.11 -8.84
CA ILE A 563 13.92 -18.80 -8.46
C ILE A 563 13.33 -18.84 -7.04
N GLU A 564 12.41 -19.78 -6.79
CA GLU A 564 11.90 -20.08 -5.46
C GLU A 564 12.55 -21.36 -4.92
N ARG A 565 12.44 -21.60 -3.62
CA ARG A 565 12.96 -22.82 -2.98
C ARG A 565 12.43 -24.09 -3.66
N LEU A 566 13.31 -25.06 -3.84
CA LEU A 566 12.95 -26.39 -4.35
C LEU A 566 12.11 -27.16 -3.34
N PHE A 567 12.52 -27.18 -2.07
CA PHE A 567 11.90 -28.01 -1.04
C PHE A 567 10.97 -27.22 -0.12
N ASN A 568 10.28 -27.93 0.77
CA ASN A 568 9.47 -27.29 1.81
C ASN A 568 10.39 -26.53 2.79
N ILE A 569 9.83 -25.59 3.56
CA ILE A 569 10.64 -24.72 4.42
C ILE A 569 11.35 -25.43 5.56
N GLU A 570 10.86 -26.60 5.95
CA GLU A 570 11.42 -27.40 7.02
C GLU A 570 12.43 -28.42 6.48
N PHE A 571 12.67 -28.52 5.15
CA PHE A 571 13.45 -29.60 4.54
C PHE A 571 14.83 -29.79 5.19
N ASN A 572 15.59 -28.71 5.40
CA ASN A 572 16.89 -28.82 6.02
C ASN A 572 16.79 -29.39 7.44
N ARG A 573 15.82 -28.94 8.24
CA ARG A 573 15.59 -29.46 9.58
C ARG A 573 15.07 -30.91 9.56
N ASP A 574 14.18 -31.20 8.64
CA ASP A 574 13.60 -32.51 8.38
C ASP A 574 14.65 -33.60 8.10
N TRP A 575 15.85 -33.18 7.68
CA TRP A 575 17.03 -34.00 7.40
C TRP A 575 18.25 -33.68 8.31
N ASN A 576 18.12 -32.76 9.28
CA ASN A 576 19.24 -32.23 10.07
C ASN A 576 20.44 -31.78 9.23
N LEU A 577 20.18 -31.05 8.14
CA LEU A 577 21.21 -30.46 7.29
C LEU A 577 21.67 -29.13 7.90
N THR A 578 22.93 -29.08 8.30
CA THR A 578 23.58 -27.88 8.86
C THR A 578 24.50 -27.24 7.82
N THR A 579 25.41 -28.04 7.26
CA THR A 579 26.28 -27.70 6.12
C THR A 579 26.19 -28.84 5.11
N PHE A 580 26.11 -28.53 3.82
CA PHE A 580 26.04 -29.54 2.77
C PHE A 580 26.68 -28.99 1.49
N GLU A 581 27.44 -29.84 0.83
CA GLU A 581 28.22 -29.59 -0.38
C GLU A 581 28.09 -30.78 -1.34
N GLY A 582 28.28 -30.51 -2.62
CA GLY A 582 28.19 -31.50 -3.70
C GLY A 582 26.79 -31.75 -4.25
N ASN A 583 26.69 -32.74 -5.13
CA ASN A 583 25.47 -33.08 -5.86
C ASN A 583 24.45 -33.77 -4.96
N GLN A 584 23.19 -33.37 -5.07
CA GLN A 584 22.09 -33.91 -4.29
C GLN A 584 21.36 -35.03 -5.05
N SER A 585 21.14 -36.16 -4.40
CA SER A 585 20.26 -37.25 -4.86
C SER A 585 19.22 -37.57 -3.80
N LEU A 586 17.94 -37.54 -4.18
CA LEU A 586 16.80 -37.86 -3.31
C LEU A 586 15.95 -38.96 -3.96
N LEU A 587 15.92 -40.12 -3.31
CA LEU A 587 15.07 -41.24 -3.67
C LEU A 587 13.93 -41.33 -2.66
N ILE A 588 12.69 -41.39 -3.14
CA ILE A 588 11.48 -41.55 -2.35
C ILE A 588 10.69 -42.71 -2.94
N ASN A 589 10.37 -43.75 -2.18
CA ASN A 589 9.50 -44.84 -2.63
C ASN A 589 8.52 -45.24 -1.53
N GLY A 590 7.35 -45.74 -1.89
CA GLY A 590 6.36 -46.10 -0.89
C GLY A 590 5.11 -46.77 -1.42
N LEU A 591 4.20 -47.02 -0.48
CA LEU A 591 2.89 -47.62 -0.71
C LEU A 591 1.80 -46.73 -0.12
N ASP A 592 0.80 -46.42 -0.95
CA ASP A 592 -0.43 -45.76 -0.57
C ASP A 592 -1.56 -46.79 -0.41
N PHE A 593 -2.01 -47.00 0.82
CA PHE A 593 -3.16 -47.84 1.15
C PHE A 593 -4.40 -46.96 1.35
N THR A 594 -5.27 -46.91 0.35
CA THR A 594 -6.49 -46.12 0.38
C THR A 594 -7.69 -47.00 0.67
N LEU A 595 -8.47 -46.65 1.70
CA LEU A 595 -9.80 -47.21 1.97
C LEU A 595 -10.82 -46.15 1.55
N PRO A 596 -11.48 -46.31 0.38
CA PRO A 596 -12.40 -45.31 -0.15
C PRO A 596 -13.40 -44.84 0.91
N GLU A 597 -13.62 -43.53 0.97
CA GLU A 597 -14.51 -42.82 1.92
C GLU A 597 -14.09 -42.90 3.41
N LYS A 598 -13.18 -43.79 3.79
CA LYS A 598 -12.81 -44.03 5.20
C LYS A 598 -11.40 -43.60 5.57
N GLY A 599 -10.45 -43.51 4.64
CA GLY A 599 -9.10 -43.04 4.99
C GLY A 599 -7.98 -43.48 4.07
N LYS A 600 -6.75 -43.09 4.44
CA LYS A 600 -5.52 -43.42 3.73
C LYS A 600 -4.38 -43.65 4.74
N LEU A 601 -3.55 -44.66 4.49
CA LEU A 601 -2.25 -44.87 5.14
C LEU A 601 -1.17 -44.88 4.07
N THR A 602 -0.11 -44.12 4.29
CA THR A 602 1.06 -44.03 3.41
C THR A 602 2.30 -44.44 4.20
N TYR A 603 3.02 -45.44 3.71
CA TYR A 603 4.39 -45.74 4.13
C TYR A 603 5.35 -45.26 3.06
N GLN A 604 6.39 -44.53 3.47
CA GLN A 604 7.36 -43.92 2.56
C GLN A 604 8.77 -44.10 3.12
N PHE A 605 9.66 -44.63 2.30
CA PHE A 605 11.08 -44.69 2.53
C PHE A 605 11.75 -43.63 1.68
N GLU A 606 12.64 -42.86 2.29
CA GLU A 606 13.41 -41.82 1.61
C GLU A 606 14.89 -42.01 1.89
N LYS A 607 15.72 -41.76 0.87
CA LYS A 607 17.17 -41.70 0.97
C LYS A 607 17.65 -40.40 0.34
N LEU A 608 18.42 -39.63 1.09
CA LEU A 608 19.02 -38.37 0.65
C LEU A 608 20.53 -38.49 0.76
N ASP A 609 21.23 -38.23 -0.33
CA ASP A 609 22.68 -38.16 -0.38
C ASP A 609 23.11 -36.79 -0.95
N PHE A 610 24.09 -36.17 -0.31
CA PHE A 610 24.94 -35.12 -0.88
C PHE A 610 26.33 -35.73 -1.08
N SER A 611 26.83 -35.69 -2.31
CA SER A 611 27.98 -36.51 -2.73
C SER A 611 29.24 -36.34 -1.88
N GLU A 612 29.40 -35.20 -1.21
CA GLU A 612 30.63 -34.85 -0.48
C GLU A 612 30.44 -34.74 1.03
N SER A 613 29.21 -34.70 1.55
CA SER A 613 29.00 -34.19 2.92
C SER A 613 27.92 -34.89 3.76
N PHE A 614 26.99 -35.64 3.16
CA PHE A 614 25.82 -36.15 3.90
C PHE A 614 25.17 -37.38 3.25
N SER A 615 24.77 -38.36 4.06
CA SER A 615 23.89 -39.46 3.68
C SER A 615 22.86 -39.73 4.77
N GLY A 616 21.58 -39.82 4.41
CA GLY A 616 20.49 -40.03 5.35
C GLY A 616 19.42 -40.99 4.83
N ASN A 617 18.87 -41.78 5.73
CA ASN A 617 17.71 -42.65 5.46
C ASN A 617 16.56 -42.27 6.40
N ARG A 618 15.38 -42.05 5.81
CA ARG A 618 14.20 -41.60 6.53
C ARG A 618 12.99 -42.48 6.25
N HIS A 619 12.28 -42.87 7.30
CA HIS A 619 11.02 -43.60 7.23
C HIS A 619 9.87 -42.70 7.65
N LEU A 620 8.84 -42.63 6.82
CA LEU A 620 7.65 -41.82 7.04
C LEU A 620 6.40 -42.73 7.07
N VAL A 621 5.56 -42.53 8.08
CA VAL A 621 4.25 -43.19 8.20
C VAL A 621 3.19 -42.12 8.43
N ASN A 622 2.32 -41.93 7.45
CA ASN A 622 1.24 -40.95 7.51
C ASN A 622 -0.12 -41.65 7.37
N GLY A 623 -1.04 -41.42 8.29
CA GLY A 623 -2.34 -42.08 8.34
C GLY A 623 -3.45 -41.11 8.70
N PHE A 624 -4.54 -41.14 7.94
CA PHE A 624 -5.79 -40.46 8.27
C PHE A 624 -6.96 -41.42 8.09
N PHE A 625 -7.70 -41.67 9.16
CA PHE A 625 -8.84 -42.59 9.15
C PHE A 625 -10.06 -41.96 9.81
N LYS A 626 -11.18 -41.93 9.08
CA LYS A 626 -12.53 -41.57 9.54
C LYS A 626 -13.38 -42.84 9.59
N LEU A 627 -13.32 -43.55 10.72
CA LEU A 627 -13.98 -44.84 10.94
C LEU A 627 -15.21 -44.65 11.81
N LYS A 628 -16.37 -44.41 11.16
CA LYS A 628 -17.66 -44.16 11.83
C LYS A 628 -17.54 -43.04 12.88
N ASP A 629 -17.33 -43.39 14.14
CA ASP A 629 -17.23 -42.50 15.28
C ASP A 629 -15.78 -42.04 15.56
N TRP A 630 -14.78 -42.70 14.99
CA TRP A 630 -13.35 -42.39 15.20
C TRP A 630 -12.75 -41.56 14.07
N ASN A 631 -12.05 -40.49 14.42
CA ASN A 631 -11.08 -39.82 13.57
C ASN A 631 -9.68 -40.03 14.13
N LEU A 632 -8.82 -40.68 13.35
CA LEU A 632 -7.43 -40.96 13.70
C LEU A 632 -6.51 -40.24 12.72
N LEU A 633 -5.50 -39.58 13.26
CA LEU A 633 -4.44 -38.89 12.55
C LEU A 633 -3.10 -39.38 13.09
N GLN A 634 -2.21 -39.77 12.20
CA GLN A 634 -0.90 -40.30 12.52
C GLN A 634 0.12 -39.72 11.54
N ASN A 635 1.17 -39.07 12.04
CA ASN A 635 2.32 -38.69 11.24
C ASN A 635 3.57 -39.09 12.02
N THR A 636 4.46 -39.88 11.43
CA THR A 636 5.71 -40.31 12.07
C THR A 636 6.85 -40.20 11.07
N SER A 637 7.99 -39.70 11.55
CA SER A 637 9.24 -39.60 10.81
C SER A 637 10.37 -40.14 11.68
N VAL A 638 11.17 -41.04 11.13
CA VAL A 638 12.38 -41.56 11.77
C VAL A 638 13.53 -41.39 10.78
N LEU A 639 14.49 -40.54 11.12
CA LEU A 639 15.68 -40.27 10.33
C LEU A 639 16.92 -40.79 11.05
N ASN A 640 17.78 -41.45 10.30
CA ASN A 640 19.17 -41.66 10.68
C ASN A 640 20.04 -41.03 9.60
N SER A 641 21.02 -40.22 9.99
CA SER A 641 21.96 -39.60 9.07
C SER A 641 23.41 -39.71 9.54
N ASP A 642 24.29 -39.76 8.56
CA ASP A 642 25.73 -39.69 8.69
C ASP A 642 26.22 -38.54 7.81
N GLY A 643 26.91 -37.57 8.39
CA GLY A 643 27.45 -36.42 7.67
C GLY A 643 28.74 -35.95 8.31
N ASP A 644 29.52 -35.17 7.56
CA ASP A 644 30.91 -34.85 7.91
C ASP A 644 31.02 -33.95 9.14
N TYR A 645 30.02 -33.08 9.35
CA TYR A 645 29.92 -32.26 10.57
C TYR A 645 29.37 -33.07 11.75
N ALA A 646 28.28 -33.81 11.54
CA ALA A 646 27.58 -34.50 12.61
C ALA A 646 26.79 -35.74 12.13
N LYS A 647 26.70 -36.73 13.03
CA LYS A 647 25.81 -37.90 12.91
C LYS A 647 24.54 -37.63 13.68
N SER A 648 23.37 -37.92 13.09
CA SER A 648 22.10 -37.61 13.75
C SER A 648 21.09 -38.75 13.72
N THR A 649 20.30 -38.83 14.79
CA THR A 649 19.07 -39.63 14.85
C THR A 649 17.93 -38.69 15.21
N PHE A 650 16.90 -38.64 14.38
CA PHE A 650 15.80 -37.70 14.56
C PHE A 650 14.45 -38.40 14.43
N ILE A 651 13.74 -38.48 15.54
CA ILE A 651 12.42 -39.10 15.64
C ILE A 651 11.39 -38.02 15.87
N ARG A 652 10.33 -38.03 15.07
CA ARG A 652 9.17 -37.15 15.22
C ARG A 652 7.90 -37.97 15.11
N ASN A 653 6.95 -37.71 16.00
CA ASN A 653 5.64 -38.32 15.93
C ASN A 653 4.56 -37.33 16.35
N GLN A 654 3.46 -37.33 15.61
CA GLN A 654 2.26 -36.58 15.88
C GLN A 654 1.08 -37.52 15.67
N SER A 655 0.43 -37.87 16.78
CA SER A 655 -0.74 -38.74 16.82
C SER A 655 -1.91 -37.95 17.39
N GLN A 656 -3.10 -38.10 16.80
CA GLN A 656 -4.34 -37.58 17.36
C GLN A 656 -5.46 -38.59 17.15
N ALA A 657 -6.22 -38.84 18.21
CA ALA A 657 -7.41 -39.68 18.15
C ALA A 657 -8.61 -38.89 18.69
N ARG A 658 -9.72 -38.89 17.95
CA ARG A 658 -10.97 -38.25 18.34
C ARG A 658 -12.11 -39.23 18.20
N TYR A 659 -12.86 -39.44 19.27
CA TYR A 659 -14.05 -40.27 19.32
C TYR A 659 -15.29 -39.39 19.39
N HIS A 660 -16.23 -39.58 18.46
CA HIS A 660 -17.50 -38.86 18.39
C HIS A 660 -18.60 -39.71 19.01
N PHE A 661 -19.42 -39.10 19.85
CA PHE A 661 -20.62 -39.72 20.40
C PHE A 661 -21.75 -38.69 20.35
N LYS A 662 -22.70 -38.92 19.44
CA LYS A 662 -23.77 -37.97 19.11
C LYS A 662 -23.16 -36.62 18.67
N LYS A 663 -23.50 -35.53 19.37
CA LYS A 663 -23.00 -34.18 19.10
C LYS A 663 -21.70 -33.85 19.85
N ASN A 664 -21.19 -34.77 20.68
CA ASN A 664 -19.99 -34.53 21.48
C ASN A 664 -18.83 -35.33 20.92
N TRP A 665 -17.62 -34.92 21.26
CA TRP A 665 -16.41 -35.63 20.92
C TRP A 665 -15.35 -35.42 22.00
N VAL A 666 -14.54 -36.44 22.20
CA VAL A 666 -13.39 -36.41 23.11
C VAL A 666 -12.18 -36.92 22.34
N GLY A 667 -11.00 -36.43 22.66
CA GLY A 667 -9.79 -36.92 22.03
C GLY A 667 -8.53 -36.56 22.78
N GLY A 668 -7.45 -37.19 22.33
CA GLY A 668 -6.11 -36.97 22.81
C GLY A 668 -5.16 -36.73 21.65
N SER A 669 -4.07 -36.03 21.94
CA SER A 669 -2.95 -35.86 21.02
C SER A 669 -1.62 -36.13 21.72
N LEU A 670 -0.69 -36.73 20.98
CA LEU A 670 0.70 -36.91 21.38
C LEU A 670 1.56 -36.26 20.31
N ARG A 671 2.44 -35.37 20.72
CA ARG A 671 3.49 -34.82 19.85
C ARG A 671 4.82 -35.03 20.53
N LEU A 672 5.74 -35.69 19.85
CA LEU A 672 7.08 -35.92 20.37
C LEU A 672 8.12 -35.63 19.30
N GLU A 673 9.28 -35.24 19.78
CA GLU A 673 10.46 -35.01 18.97
C GLU A 673 11.69 -35.39 19.80
N ASP A 674 12.57 -36.23 19.26
CA ASP A 674 13.87 -36.55 19.86
C ASP A 674 14.92 -36.35 18.77
N ASN A 675 15.63 -35.22 18.84
CA ASN A 675 16.74 -34.88 17.96
C ASN A 675 18.06 -35.04 18.70
N LYS A 676 18.87 -36.02 18.30
CA LYS A 676 20.23 -36.20 18.81
C LYS A 676 21.20 -36.05 17.67
N GLU A 677 22.03 -35.02 17.74
CA GLU A 677 23.07 -34.73 16.77
C GLU A 677 24.41 -34.78 17.50
N LYS A 678 25.34 -35.61 17.04
CA LYS A 678 26.69 -35.77 17.60
C LYS A 678 27.72 -35.25 16.62
N LEU A 679 28.55 -34.32 17.07
CA LEU A 679 29.65 -33.77 16.27
C LEU A 679 30.66 -34.87 15.95
N VAL A 680 31.09 -34.99 14.69
CA VAL A 680 32.05 -36.02 14.28
C VAL A 680 33.41 -35.83 14.96
N ALA A 681 33.86 -34.57 15.08
CA ALA A 681 35.18 -34.24 15.64
C ALA A 681 35.33 -34.58 17.14
N THR A 682 34.27 -34.42 17.93
CA THR A 682 34.33 -34.57 19.41
C THR A 682 33.48 -35.71 19.94
N ASN A 683 32.58 -36.28 19.13
CA ASN A 683 31.55 -37.24 19.51
C ASN A 683 30.59 -36.75 20.62
N GLN A 684 30.59 -35.44 20.90
CA GLN A 684 29.69 -34.80 21.85
C GLN A 684 28.40 -34.38 21.17
N LEU A 685 27.32 -34.24 21.95
CA LEU A 685 26.07 -33.69 21.45
C LEU A 685 26.26 -32.23 21.03
N SER A 686 25.72 -31.88 19.86
CA SER A 686 25.69 -30.50 19.38
C SER A 686 24.69 -29.67 20.20
N ALA A 687 24.86 -28.35 20.19
CA ALA A 687 23.90 -27.41 20.78
C ALA A 687 22.51 -27.44 20.11
N LEU A 688 22.38 -28.06 18.93
CA LEU A 688 21.11 -28.24 18.21
C LEU A 688 20.35 -29.51 18.64
N SER A 689 20.98 -30.36 19.45
CA SER A 689 20.29 -31.51 20.06
C SER A 689 19.20 -31.02 21.01
N GLN A 690 17.98 -31.48 20.78
CA GLN A 690 16.81 -31.09 21.55
C GLN A 690 15.78 -32.22 21.56
N ARG A 691 14.97 -32.28 22.61
CA ARG A 691 13.88 -33.23 22.72
C ARG A 691 12.66 -32.56 23.32
N PHE A 692 11.47 -32.93 22.86
CA PHE A 692 10.24 -32.54 23.56
C PHE A 692 9.19 -33.64 23.52
N THR A 693 8.32 -33.63 24.52
CA THR A 693 7.09 -34.43 24.53
C THR A 693 5.93 -33.55 24.97
N GLU A 694 4.85 -33.58 24.19
CA GLU A 694 3.64 -32.81 24.39
C GLU A 694 2.42 -33.75 24.40
N TYR A 695 1.75 -33.79 25.54
CA TYR A 695 0.50 -34.49 25.73
C TYR A 695 -0.65 -33.50 25.64
N GLY A 696 -1.67 -33.84 24.87
CA GLY A 696 -2.88 -33.04 24.74
C GLY A 696 -4.13 -33.86 25.00
N ALA A 697 -5.09 -33.24 25.68
CA ALA A 697 -6.43 -33.78 25.87
C ALA A 697 -7.45 -32.70 25.52
N PHE A 698 -8.50 -33.07 24.79
CA PHE A 698 -9.54 -32.13 24.40
C PHE A 698 -10.92 -32.77 24.38
N VAL A 699 -11.93 -31.96 24.63
CA VAL A 699 -13.34 -32.34 24.57
C VAL A 699 -14.12 -31.23 23.89
N GLY A 700 -15.14 -31.59 23.13
CA GLY A 700 -15.99 -30.61 22.50
C GLY A 700 -17.38 -31.10 22.19
N ARG A 701 -18.22 -30.14 21.77
CA ARG A 701 -19.61 -30.34 21.41
C ARG A 701 -19.95 -29.49 20.20
N GLY A 702 -20.72 -30.04 19.28
CA GLY A 702 -21.24 -29.35 18.10
C GLY A 702 -20.36 -29.50 16.86
N ASP A 703 -20.75 -28.77 15.82
CA ASP A 703 -20.07 -28.74 14.53
C ASP A 703 -19.33 -27.40 14.40
N SER A 704 -18.03 -27.46 14.06
CA SER A 704 -17.17 -26.29 13.86
C SER A 704 -17.71 -25.28 12.85
N THR A 705 -18.69 -25.65 12.04
CA THR A 705 -19.32 -24.78 11.03
C THR A 705 -20.49 -23.93 11.54
N LYS A 706 -21.10 -24.25 12.70
CA LYS A 706 -22.27 -23.49 13.23
C LYS A 706 -22.12 -23.06 14.69
N VAL A 707 -22.32 -24.00 15.61
CA VAL A 707 -22.27 -23.77 17.05
C VAL A 707 -21.43 -24.88 17.64
N PHE A 708 -20.34 -24.52 18.31
CA PHE A 708 -19.44 -25.47 18.91
C PHE A 708 -18.73 -24.91 20.14
N VAL A 709 -18.25 -25.82 20.97
CA VAL A 709 -17.33 -25.55 22.07
C VAL A 709 -16.24 -26.63 22.01
N GLU A 710 -14.99 -26.23 22.12
CA GLU A 710 -13.82 -27.09 22.28
C GLU A 710 -13.00 -26.55 23.45
N LEU A 711 -12.78 -27.42 24.44
CA LEU A 711 -11.89 -27.20 25.57
C LEU A 711 -10.70 -28.13 25.40
N GLY A 712 -9.49 -27.61 25.61
CA GLY A 712 -8.29 -28.42 25.53
C GLY A 712 -7.21 -28.01 26.52
N TYR A 713 -6.39 -28.99 26.87
CA TYR A 713 -5.22 -28.86 27.72
C TYR A 713 -4.02 -29.46 26.99
N LEU A 714 -2.90 -28.75 26.99
CA LEU A 714 -1.62 -29.19 26.45
C LEU A 714 -0.56 -29.08 27.55
N GLN A 715 0.20 -30.14 27.76
CA GLN A 715 1.38 -30.14 28.60
C GLN A 715 2.58 -30.52 27.76
N ARG A 716 3.59 -29.66 27.73
CA ARG A 716 4.81 -29.89 26.96
C ARG A 716 6.04 -29.77 27.85
N VAL A 717 6.92 -30.76 27.77
CA VAL A 717 8.23 -30.77 28.41
C VAL A 717 9.29 -30.64 27.32
N ASN A 718 10.19 -29.67 27.46
CA ASN A 718 11.31 -29.49 26.55
C ASN A 718 12.63 -29.79 27.27
N ASP A 719 13.48 -30.55 26.59
CA ASP A 719 14.84 -30.85 27.00
C ASP A 719 15.82 -30.22 26.00
N SER A 720 16.89 -29.67 26.52
CA SER A 720 17.98 -29.07 25.74
C SER A 720 19.33 -29.49 26.33
N LEU A 721 20.41 -29.17 25.65
CA LEU A 721 21.76 -29.55 26.07
C LEU A 721 22.18 -28.75 27.32
N GLN A 722 22.47 -29.45 28.42
CA GLN A 722 22.99 -28.92 29.68
C GLN A 722 24.17 -29.78 30.12
N ASN A 723 25.35 -29.18 30.30
CA ASN A 723 26.59 -29.89 30.68
C ASN A 723 26.89 -31.13 29.81
N GLY A 724 26.59 -31.06 28.50
CA GLY A 724 26.81 -32.17 27.56
C GLY A 724 25.71 -33.24 27.52
N PHE A 725 24.63 -33.11 28.30
CA PHE A 725 23.51 -34.06 28.33
C PHE A 725 22.18 -33.38 27.98
N LEU A 726 21.26 -34.11 27.35
CA LEU A 726 19.89 -33.63 27.18
C LEU A 726 19.17 -33.69 28.52
N GLN A 727 18.88 -32.53 29.08
CA GLN A 727 18.17 -32.37 30.35
C GLN A 727 16.98 -31.45 30.15
N LYS A 728 15.98 -31.64 31.02
CA LYS A 728 14.79 -30.81 31.06
C LYS A 728 15.18 -29.35 31.34
N VAL A 729 14.71 -28.43 30.51
CA VAL A 729 14.99 -26.98 30.66
C VAL A 729 13.75 -26.16 30.95
N ASN A 730 12.57 -26.61 30.50
CA ASN A 730 11.31 -25.96 30.82
C ASN A 730 10.10 -26.91 30.66
N THR A 731 8.99 -26.50 31.25
CA THR A 731 7.67 -27.12 31.08
C THR A 731 6.65 -26.05 30.78
N SER A 732 5.72 -26.34 29.87
CA SER A 732 4.59 -25.47 29.61
C SER A 732 3.26 -26.16 29.80
N HIS A 733 2.31 -25.41 30.35
CA HIS A 733 0.92 -25.79 30.49
C HIS A 733 0.08 -24.81 29.68
N SER A 734 -0.77 -25.30 28.79
CA SER A 734 -1.63 -24.45 27.96
C SER A 734 -3.08 -24.93 28.06
N TYR A 735 -3.97 -24.02 28.42
CA TYR A 735 -5.41 -24.24 28.51
C TYR A 735 -6.07 -23.38 27.45
N TYR A 736 -6.93 -23.98 26.63
CA TYR A 736 -7.61 -23.23 25.58
C TYR A 736 -9.10 -23.56 25.48
N LEU A 737 -9.86 -22.54 25.10
CA LEU A 737 -11.27 -22.59 24.79
C LEU A 737 -11.47 -22.00 23.40
N LYS A 738 -12.05 -22.78 22.48
CA LYS A 738 -12.54 -22.31 21.19
C LYS A 738 -14.04 -22.49 21.16
N SER A 739 -14.80 -21.44 20.96
CA SER A 739 -16.25 -21.56 20.95
C SER A 739 -16.93 -20.58 20.01
N LYS A 740 -18.02 -21.09 19.46
CA LYS A 740 -19.08 -20.32 18.83
C LYS A 740 -20.37 -20.71 19.53
N LEU A 741 -20.72 -19.97 20.57
CA LEU A 741 -21.78 -20.32 21.52
C LEU A 741 -23.16 -20.08 20.92
N ILE A 742 -23.32 -19.04 20.11
CA ILE A 742 -24.58 -18.68 19.46
C ILE A 742 -24.30 -18.28 18.01
N GLN A 743 -25.07 -18.81 17.07
CA GLN A 743 -25.08 -18.37 15.66
C GLN A 743 -26.51 -18.47 15.13
N THR A 744 -27.17 -17.33 15.02
CA THR A 744 -28.50 -17.16 14.44
C THR A 744 -28.51 -15.95 13.51
N ASP A 745 -29.63 -15.69 12.82
CA ASP A 745 -29.76 -14.50 11.97
C ASP A 745 -29.75 -13.17 12.76
N ARG A 746 -29.95 -13.22 14.08
CA ARG A 746 -30.04 -12.05 14.96
C ARG A 746 -28.86 -11.92 15.92
N THR A 747 -28.37 -13.05 16.43
CA THR A 747 -27.38 -13.12 17.49
C THR A 747 -26.20 -13.99 17.08
N ASN A 748 -24.98 -13.49 17.28
CA ASN A 748 -23.72 -14.20 17.11
C ASN A 748 -22.84 -13.99 18.34
N LEU A 749 -22.32 -15.07 18.91
CA LEU A 749 -21.43 -15.04 20.07
C LEU A 749 -20.29 -16.05 19.86
N ALA A 750 -19.07 -15.55 19.76
CA ALA A 750 -17.85 -16.34 19.67
C ALA A 750 -16.87 -15.94 20.77
N LEU A 751 -16.20 -16.94 21.36
CA LEU A 751 -15.21 -16.74 22.40
C LEU A 751 -14.02 -17.67 22.17
N PHE A 752 -12.84 -17.06 22.13
CA PHE A 752 -11.55 -17.72 22.12
C PHE A 752 -10.77 -17.31 23.38
N VAL A 753 -10.16 -18.28 24.06
CA VAL A 753 -9.24 -18.05 25.19
C VAL A 753 -8.09 -19.02 25.08
N ASN A 754 -6.87 -18.56 25.30
CA ASN A 754 -5.67 -19.36 25.44
C ASN A 754 -4.83 -18.77 26.57
N TYR A 755 -4.66 -19.55 27.64
CA TYR A 755 -3.77 -19.23 28.74
C TYR A 755 -2.63 -20.24 28.74
N ARG A 756 -1.39 -19.76 28.72
CA ARG A 756 -0.19 -20.59 28.72
C ARG A 756 0.77 -20.10 29.78
N ASN A 757 1.36 -21.02 30.54
CA ASN A 757 2.42 -20.72 31.49
C ASN A 757 3.67 -21.54 31.14
N LEU A 758 4.78 -20.86 30.85
CA LEU A 758 6.09 -21.47 30.59
C LEU A 758 6.96 -21.32 31.84
N LYS A 759 7.36 -22.44 32.43
CA LYS A 759 8.21 -22.50 33.63
C LYS A 759 9.59 -23.03 33.26
N PHE A 760 10.63 -22.27 33.56
CA PHE A 760 12.04 -22.69 33.40
C PHE A 760 12.51 -23.48 34.62
N GLU A 761 13.46 -24.41 34.40
CA GLU A 761 14.15 -25.11 35.48
C GLU A 761 15.27 -24.26 36.11
N ASP A 762 15.82 -23.30 35.35
CA ASP A 762 16.78 -22.31 35.84
C ASP A 762 16.10 -21.34 36.83
N ALA A 763 16.53 -21.39 38.10
CA ALA A 763 15.97 -20.58 39.17
C ALA A 763 16.21 -19.07 39.00
N THR A 764 17.16 -18.64 38.15
CA THR A 764 17.38 -17.23 37.84
C THR A 764 16.35 -16.66 36.87
N ARG A 765 15.60 -17.53 36.18
CA ARG A 765 14.54 -17.15 35.23
C ARG A 765 13.17 -17.38 35.83
N GLY A 766 12.37 -16.31 35.89
CA GLY A 766 10.96 -16.38 36.31
C GLY A 766 10.09 -17.14 35.31
N ASN A 767 8.87 -17.49 35.75
CA ASN A 767 7.84 -18.00 34.85
C ASN A 767 7.44 -16.93 33.82
N GLU A 768 7.06 -17.37 32.63
CA GLU A 768 6.55 -16.49 31.57
C GLU A 768 5.14 -16.94 31.17
N PRO A 769 4.08 -16.39 31.80
CA PRO A 769 2.73 -16.64 31.36
C PRO A 769 2.36 -15.76 30.17
N SER A 770 1.39 -16.23 29.39
CA SER A 770 0.77 -15.49 28.30
C SER A 770 -0.73 -15.76 28.26
N LEU A 771 -1.49 -14.71 27.96
CA LEU A 771 -2.93 -14.78 27.79
C LEU A 771 -3.31 -14.14 26.46
N ASN A 772 -4.09 -14.88 25.68
CA ASN A 772 -4.73 -14.41 24.47
C ASN A 772 -6.22 -14.72 24.58
N SER A 773 -7.07 -13.73 24.36
CA SER A 773 -8.52 -13.95 24.33
C SER A 773 -9.19 -13.04 23.31
N ARG A 774 -10.31 -13.50 22.77
CA ARG A 774 -11.16 -12.72 21.88
C ARG A 774 -12.62 -13.13 22.06
N LEU A 775 -13.45 -12.16 22.43
CA LEU A 775 -14.89 -12.24 22.53
C LEU A 775 -15.51 -11.38 21.42
N LEU A 776 -16.37 -11.97 20.61
CA LEU A 776 -17.17 -11.27 19.61
C LEU A 776 -18.65 -11.53 19.89
N TYR A 777 -19.40 -10.46 20.12
CA TYR A 777 -20.83 -10.51 20.40
C TYR A 777 -21.58 -9.52 19.52
N ASN A 778 -22.63 -9.99 18.85
CA ASN A 778 -23.51 -9.15 18.04
C ASN A 778 -24.95 -9.60 18.27
N ASP A 779 -25.85 -8.68 18.59
CA ASP A 779 -27.26 -9.00 18.84
C ASP A 779 -28.24 -7.91 18.35
N GLN A 780 -29.44 -8.33 17.98
CA GLN A 780 -30.56 -7.50 17.53
C GLN A 780 -31.80 -7.75 18.40
N PHE A 781 -32.02 -6.90 19.41
CA PHE A 781 -33.14 -6.99 20.33
C PHE A 781 -34.40 -6.31 19.80
N PHE A 782 -35.57 -6.83 20.21
CA PHE A 782 -36.91 -6.26 19.98
C PHE A 782 -37.17 -5.77 18.54
N LYS A 783 -36.89 -6.62 17.55
CA LYS A 783 -37.03 -6.31 16.11
C LYS A 783 -36.21 -5.09 15.69
N GLN A 784 -34.90 -5.12 15.99
CA GLN A 784 -33.93 -4.07 15.64
C GLN A 784 -34.10 -2.74 16.40
N PHE A 785 -34.86 -2.74 17.50
CA PHE A 785 -34.94 -1.59 18.41
C PHE A 785 -33.59 -1.27 19.02
N ALA A 786 -32.90 -2.28 19.55
CA ALA A 786 -31.59 -2.16 20.12
C ALA A 786 -30.65 -3.12 19.39
N GLN A 787 -29.58 -2.58 18.85
CA GLN A 787 -28.54 -3.34 18.17
C GLN A 787 -27.25 -3.15 18.96
N VAL A 788 -26.63 -4.25 19.35
CA VAL A 788 -25.44 -4.26 20.20
C VAL A 788 -24.36 -5.05 19.48
N THR A 789 -23.21 -4.43 19.28
CA THR A 789 -22.00 -5.10 18.84
C THR A 789 -20.93 -4.87 19.89
N THR A 790 -20.24 -5.92 20.30
CA THR A 790 -19.17 -5.88 21.30
C THR A 790 -18.03 -6.76 20.86
N ALA A 791 -16.82 -6.23 20.87
CA ALA A 791 -15.60 -6.98 20.71
C ALA A 791 -14.68 -6.69 21.90
N TYR A 792 -14.13 -7.74 22.50
CA TYR A 792 -13.12 -7.61 23.54
C TYR A 792 -11.98 -8.57 23.22
N GLU A 793 -10.75 -8.08 23.26
CA GLU A 793 -9.57 -8.85 22.95
C GLU A 793 -8.46 -8.50 23.93
N THR A 794 -7.73 -9.52 24.37
CA THR A 794 -6.53 -9.35 25.17
C THR A 794 -5.39 -10.10 24.49
N THR A 795 -4.24 -9.45 24.36
CA THR A 795 -3.07 -10.01 23.68
C THR A 795 -1.80 -9.60 24.38
N SER A 796 -0.82 -10.49 24.38
CA SER A 796 0.54 -10.17 24.79
C SER A 796 1.38 -9.87 23.53
N GLY A 797 2.07 -8.72 23.50
CA GLY A 797 2.76 -8.24 22.30
C GLY A 797 3.92 -7.32 22.61
N THR A 798 4.26 -6.47 21.65
CA THR A 798 5.24 -5.40 21.83
C THR A 798 4.73 -4.10 21.24
N ILE A 799 5.29 -2.98 21.69
CA ILE A 799 5.14 -1.67 21.07
C ILE A 799 6.53 -1.18 20.63
N ALA A 800 6.63 -0.70 19.39
CA ALA A 800 7.85 -0.07 18.89
C ALA A 800 7.96 1.34 19.49
N GLN A 801 9.14 1.72 19.97
CA GLN A 801 9.45 3.12 20.17
C GLN A 801 9.58 3.77 18.79
N GLN A 802 8.69 4.73 18.49
CA GLN A 802 8.63 5.31 17.15
C GLN A 802 9.65 6.45 16.99
N GLU A 803 10.45 6.36 15.94
CA GLU A 803 11.31 7.44 15.46
C GLU A 803 10.76 8.02 14.15
N PHE A 804 10.82 9.34 13.99
CA PHE A 804 10.43 10.00 12.75
C PHE A 804 11.29 11.24 12.47
N THR A 805 11.29 11.66 11.22
CA THR A 805 11.91 12.89 10.74
C THR A 805 10.95 13.62 9.79
N TYR A 806 11.24 14.88 9.48
CA TYR A 806 10.45 15.70 8.54
C TYR A 806 11.23 15.96 7.26
N LEU A 807 10.56 15.85 6.12
CA LEU A 807 11.13 16.17 4.80
C LEU A 807 10.35 17.32 4.17
N GLU A 808 11.08 18.29 3.60
CA GLU A 808 10.48 19.41 2.88
C GLU A 808 9.94 18.97 1.51
N VAL A 809 8.76 19.45 1.16
CA VAL A 809 8.05 19.22 -0.11
C VAL A 809 7.44 20.53 -0.59
N GLU A 810 7.03 20.55 -1.86
CA GLU A 810 6.38 21.73 -2.44
C GLU A 810 5.10 22.13 -1.65
N PRO A 811 4.83 23.43 -1.48
CA PRO A 811 3.63 23.92 -0.78
C PRO A 811 2.34 23.27 -1.30
N GLY A 812 1.55 22.71 -0.38
CA GLY A 812 0.29 22.04 -0.66
C GLY A 812 0.41 20.54 -0.94
N GLN A 813 1.62 19.98 -0.99
CA GLN A 813 1.87 18.54 -1.01
C GLN A 813 2.19 17.96 0.38
N GLY A 814 2.54 18.81 1.35
CA GLY A 814 2.82 18.42 2.73
C GLY A 814 1.58 18.40 3.62
N VAL A 815 1.82 18.19 4.92
CA VAL A 815 0.82 18.33 6.00
C VAL A 815 1.33 19.20 7.13
N TYR A 816 2.65 19.31 7.29
CA TYR A 816 3.28 20.04 8.38
C TYR A 816 3.88 21.37 7.91
N THR A 817 3.96 22.32 8.83
CA THR A 817 4.70 23.57 8.72
C THR A 817 5.74 23.62 9.84
N TRP A 818 6.89 24.21 9.58
CA TRP A 818 7.91 24.51 10.60
C TRP A 818 7.69 25.92 11.13
N ILE A 819 7.77 26.09 12.45
CA ILE A 819 7.72 27.37 13.14
C ILE A 819 8.87 27.39 14.15
N ASP A 820 9.86 28.23 13.91
CA ASP A 820 11.00 28.44 14.82
C ASP A 820 10.51 29.14 16.10
N TYR A 821 10.30 28.37 17.17
CA TYR A 821 9.73 28.88 18.42
C TYR A 821 10.79 29.50 19.33
N ASN A 822 12.04 29.07 19.21
CA ASN A 822 13.15 29.56 20.04
C ASN A 822 14.06 30.57 19.30
N ASN A 823 13.76 30.87 18.03
CA ASN A 823 14.51 31.77 17.14
C ASN A 823 15.98 31.39 16.97
N ASN A 824 16.32 30.10 17.01
CA ASN A 824 17.68 29.63 16.84
C ASN A 824 18.02 29.27 15.37
N GLY A 825 17.05 29.29 14.46
CA GLY A 825 17.20 28.94 13.05
C GLY A 825 17.38 27.45 12.76
N ILE A 826 17.42 26.59 13.78
CA ILE A 826 17.64 25.15 13.69
C ILE A 826 16.28 24.46 13.76
N GLN A 827 15.97 23.63 12.78
CA GLN A 827 14.74 22.84 12.81
C GLN A 827 14.83 21.77 13.90
N GLU A 828 13.88 21.78 14.84
CA GLU A 828 13.78 20.75 15.88
C GLU A 828 12.46 19.97 15.78
N LEU A 829 12.42 18.71 16.24
CA LEU A 829 11.24 17.84 16.09
C LEU A 829 9.97 18.44 16.74
N GLN A 830 10.14 19.26 17.78
CA GLN A 830 9.08 19.95 18.48
C GLN A 830 8.54 21.21 17.76
N GLU A 831 9.13 21.63 16.65
CA GLU A 831 8.76 22.89 15.97
C GLU A 831 7.85 22.68 14.76
N PHE A 832 7.50 21.43 14.47
CA PHE A 832 6.60 21.09 13.38
C PHE A 832 5.16 20.98 13.88
N GLU A 833 4.27 21.70 13.20
CA GLU A 833 2.82 21.74 13.47
C GLU A 833 2.02 21.37 12.22
N ILE A 834 0.76 20.95 12.40
CA ILE A 834 -0.13 20.66 11.27
C ILE A 834 -0.52 21.98 10.60
N ALA A 835 -0.25 22.11 9.30
CA ALA A 835 -0.52 23.31 8.53
C ALA A 835 -2.05 23.48 8.30
N PRO A 836 -2.67 24.59 8.75
CA PRO A 836 -4.09 24.84 8.56
C PRO A 836 -4.43 25.33 7.14
N PHE A 837 -3.45 25.90 6.43
CA PHE A 837 -3.61 26.38 5.06
C PHE A 837 -2.68 25.63 4.08
N PRO A 838 -3.14 25.31 2.85
CA PRO A 838 -2.35 24.59 1.87
C PRO A 838 -1.00 25.24 1.53
N ASP A 839 -0.90 26.57 1.53
CA ASP A 839 0.35 27.28 1.21
C ASP A 839 1.43 27.11 2.28
N GLN A 840 1.05 26.73 3.51
CA GLN A 840 1.98 26.49 4.63
C GLN A 840 2.41 25.02 4.73
N ALA A 841 1.70 24.10 4.06
CA ALA A 841 1.93 22.67 4.16
C ALA A 841 3.15 22.23 3.32
N ARG A 842 4.35 22.48 3.86
CA ARG A 842 5.66 22.31 3.21
C ARG A 842 6.46 21.10 3.71
N TYR A 843 5.97 20.35 4.69
CA TYR A 843 6.69 19.21 5.25
C TYR A 843 5.83 17.95 5.34
N VAL A 844 6.46 16.79 5.18
CA VAL A 844 5.89 15.46 5.40
C VAL A 844 6.67 14.72 6.48
N ARG A 845 5.98 13.88 7.27
CA ARG A 845 6.60 13.09 8.33
C ARG A 845 6.95 11.69 7.81
N VAL A 846 8.18 11.25 8.05
CA VAL A 846 8.71 9.93 7.63
C VAL A 846 9.23 9.15 8.83
N PHE A 847 8.78 7.90 9.00
CA PHE A 847 9.29 7.03 10.07
C PHE A 847 10.70 6.53 9.77
N LEU A 848 11.55 6.53 10.80
CA LEU A 848 12.84 5.87 10.75
C LEU A 848 12.69 4.39 11.17
N PRO A 849 13.58 3.48 10.74
CA PRO A 849 13.49 2.08 11.12
C PRO A 849 13.71 1.91 12.64
N ASN A 850 12.66 1.48 13.33
CA ASN A 850 12.69 1.22 14.77
C ASN A 850 13.44 -0.08 15.08
N GLN A 851 14.28 -0.06 16.12
CA GLN A 851 15.03 -1.25 16.58
C GLN A 851 14.65 -1.69 18.00
N ILE A 852 13.93 -0.84 18.75
CA ILE A 852 13.59 -1.09 20.15
C ILE A 852 12.09 -1.37 20.28
N PHE A 853 11.79 -2.58 20.76
CA PHE A 853 10.43 -3.06 21.03
C PHE A 853 10.28 -3.33 22.52
N VAL A 854 9.29 -2.71 23.15
CA VAL A 854 8.98 -2.90 24.56
C VAL A 854 7.83 -3.89 24.70
N LYS A 855 7.98 -4.92 25.54
CA LYS A 855 6.93 -5.93 25.77
C LYS A 855 5.70 -5.29 26.43
N THR A 856 4.53 -5.60 25.89
CA THR A 856 3.25 -5.06 26.35
C THR A 856 2.20 -6.13 26.58
N HIS A 857 1.32 -5.84 27.53
CA HIS A 857 0.00 -6.45 27.59
C HIS A 857 -1.01 -5.47 26.99
N GLN A 858 -1.84 -5.98 26.09
CA GLN A 858 -2.75 -5.16 25.30
C GLN A 858 -4.19 -5.60 25.51
N ASN A 859 -5.07 -4.62 25.78
CA ASN A 859 -6.51 -4.82 25.80
C ASN A 859 -7.15 -3.97 24.71
N LYS A 860 -8.03 -4.59 23.93
CA LYS A 860 -8.90 -3.92 22.96
C LYS A 860 -10.34 -4.15 23.38
N PHE A 861 -11.11 -3.09 23.55
CA PHE A 861 -12.55 -3.17 23.76
C PHE A 861 -13.24 -2.24 22.78
N SER A 862 -14.24 -2.74 22.07
CA SER A 862 -15.12 -1.93 21.24
C SER A 862 -16.57 -2.31 21.50
N GLN A 863 -17.43 -1.30 21.66
CA GLN A 863 -18.85 -1.48 21.84
C GLN A 863 -19.62 -0.46 21.01
N SER A 864 -20.59 -0.92 20.25
CA SER A 864 -21.54 -0.10 19.50
C SER A 864 -22.95 -0.45 19.96
N LEU A 865 -23.70 0.56 20.36
CA LEU A 865 -25.10 0.47 20.75
C LEU A 865 -25.92 1.43 19.89
N THR A 866 -26.91 0.88 19.18
CA THR A 866 -27.88 1.68 18.42
C THR A 866 -29.28 1.46 19.00
N LEU A 867 -29.96 2.56 19.37
CA LEU A 867 -31.35 2.57 19.80
C LEU A 867 -32.21 3.25 18.73
N ASN A 868 -33.09 2.47 18.10
CA ASN A 868 -33.95 2.86 16.99
C ASN A 868 -35.44 2.64 17.29
N PRO A 869 -36.10 3.55 18.02
CA PRO A 869 -37.53 3.49 18.33
C PRO A 869 -38.44 3.85 17.14
N VAL A 870 -37.92 4.08 15.93
CA VAL A 870 -38.69 4.51 14.74
C VAL A 870 -39.85 3.56 14.41
N GLN A 871 -39.73 2.27 14.73
CA GLN A 871 -40.84 1.31 14.59
C GLN A 871 -42.12 1.71 15.34
N TRP A 872 -42.03 2.63 16.30
CA TRP A 872 -43.18 3.15 17.06
C TRP A 872 -43.79 4.43 16.47
N GLN A 873 -43.39 4.84 15.26
CA GLN A 873 -43.93 6.05 14.61
C GLN A 873 -45.47 6.06 14.49
N ASN A 874 -46.08 4.89 14.35
CA ASN A 874 -47.54 4.70 14.24
C ASN A 874 -48.21 4.34 15.57
N ALA A 875 -47.45 4.23 16.67
CA ALA A 875 -48.01 3.96 17.99
C ALA A 875 -48.71 5.19 18.57
N LYS A 876 -49.46 5.01 19.66
CA LYS A 876 -50.11 6.09 20.44
C LYS A 876 -49.40 6.30 21.78
N GLY A 877 -49.62 7.45 22.41
CA GLY A 877 -49.08 7.79 23.73
C GLY A 877 -47.55 7.87 23.77
N PHE A 878 -46.94 7.39 24.86
CA PHE A 878 -45.50 7.49 25.15
C PHE A 878 -44.59 6.90 24.05
N LYS A 879 -44.99 5.77 23.43
CA LYS A 879 -44.22 5.13 22.35
C LYS A 879 -44.06 6.05 21.12
N LYS A 880 -45.06 6.88 20.83
CA LYS A 880 -44.99 7.87 19.74
C LYS A 880 -43.95 8.94 20.03
N VAL A 881 -43.90 9.41 21.28
CA VAL A 881 -42.89 10.39 21.72
C VAL A 881 -41.49 9.83 21.55
N LEU A 882 -41.26 8.60 22.02
CA LEU A 882 -39.97 7.91 21.86
C LEU A 882 -39.58 7.69 20.40
N SER A 883 -40.53 7.49 19.49
CA SER A 883 -40.25 7.29 18.06
C SER A 883 -39.55 8.48 17.38
N HIS A 884 -39.59 9.66 18.00
CA HIS A 884 -38.85 10.83 17.53
C HIS A 884 -37.37 10.79 17.88
N PHE A 885 -36.97 10.00 18.87
CA PHE A 885 -35.59 9.89 19.31
C PHE A 885 -34.85 8.80 18.54
N TYR A 886 -33.54 8.95 18.40
CA TYR A 886 -32.64 7.89 17.91
C TYR A 886 -31.31 8.09 18.62
N ASN A 887 -30.68 7.03 19.10
CA ASN A 887 -29.38 7.15 19.75
C ASN A 887 -28.36 6.18 19.13
N GLN A 888 -27.15 6.66 18.96
CA GLN A 888 -26.01 5.86 18.57
C GLN A 888 -24.86 6.14 19.53
N THR A 889 -24.38 5.11 20.20
CA THR A 889 -23.24 5.16 21.10
C THR A 889 -22.16 4.23 20.58
N SER A 890 -20.92 4.70 20.51
CA SER A 890 -19.74 3.90 20.22
C SER A 890 -18.65 4.21 21.23
N TYR A 891 -18.05 3.17 21.78
CA TYR A 891 -16.87 3.27 22.62
C TYR A 891 -15.80 2.31 22.11
N LEU A 892 -14.59 2.81 21.94
CA LEU A 892 -13.42 2.05 21.54
C LEU A 892 -12.28 2.41 22.48
N ILE A 893 -11.55 1.41 22.97
CA ILE A 893 -10.34 1.59 23.76
C ILE A 893 -9.33 0.51 23.36
N GLU A 894 -8.14 0.94 22.98
CA GLU A 894 -6.95 0.12 22.81
C GLU A 894 -5.92 0.62 23.82
N ARG A 895 -5.61 -0.22 24.81
CA ARG A 895 -4.68 0.08 25.89
C ARG A 895 -3.50 -0.89 25.82
N LYS A 896 -2.28 -0.36 25.95
CA LYS A 896 -1.02 -1.11 25.97
C LYS A 896 -0.22 -0.71 27.20
N ILE A 897 -0.02 -1.66 28.10
CA ILE A 897 0.79 -1.47 29.31
C ILE A 897 2.07 -2.29 29.24
N ARG A 898 3.13 -1.84 29.90
CA ARG A 898 4.38 -2.59 30.03
C ARG A 898 4.11 -3.93 30.71
N ARG A 899 4.64 -5.02 30.14
CA ARG A 899 4.48 -6.36 30.69
C ARG A 899 5.57 -6.68 31.71
N ASN A 900 5.21 -6.78 32.99
CA ASN A 900 6.08 -7.20 34.09
C ASN A 900 5.54 -8.49 34.73
N GLY A 901 6.14 -9.65 34.41
CA GLY A 901 5.75 -10.96 34.98
C GLY A 901 4.30 -11.35 34.68
N ASP A 902 3.58 -11.82 35.71
CA ASP A 902 2.25 -12.46 35.64
C ASP A 902 1.07 -11.47 35.76
N ASN A 903 1.33 -10.16 35.76
CA ASN A 903 0.30 -9.14 36.00
C ASN A 903 -0.56 -8.89 34.75
N PHE A 904 -1.56 -9.74 34.51
CA PHE A 904 -2.57 -9.52 33.47
C PHE A 904 -3.66 -8.57 33.97
N ASP A 905 -3.50 -7.28 33.71
CA ASP A 905 -4.60 -6.35 33.87
C ASP A 905 -5.60 -6.54 32.73
N LEU A 906 -6.73 -7.21 33.04
CA LEU A 906 -7.82 -7.44 32.08
C LEU A 906 -8.79 -6.27 31.99
N ASN A 907 -8.69 -5.27 32.87
CA ASN A 907 -9.57 -4.12 32.84
C ASN A 907 -9.16 -3.19 31.68
N PRO A 908 -9.95 -3.12 30.59
CA PRO A 908 -9.61 -2.23 29.49
C PRO A 908 -9.80 -0.75 29.87
N PHE A 909 -10.50 -0.43 30.96
CA PHE A 909 -10.92 0.92 31.33
C PHE A 909 -10.00 1.61 32.35
N SER A 910 -8.98 0.93 32.86
CA SER A 910 -7.98 1.55 33.77
C SER A 910 -7.09 2.51 32.99
N LYS A 911 -6.96 3.76 33.45
CA LYS A 911 -6.18 4.81 32.76
C LYS A 911 -4.98 5.32 33.58
N ASP A 912 -5.04 5.22 34.90
CA ASP A 912 -3.99 5.73 35.80
C ASP A 912 -3.01 4.60 36.15
N ASP A 913 -2.16 4.22 35.21
CA ASP A 913 -1.14 3.18 35.38
C ASP A 913 0.23 3.72 34.93
N ASP A 914 1.19 3.76 35.84
CA ASP A 914 2.58 4.18 35.56
C ASP A 914 3.25 3.35 34.45
N ASN A 915 2.69 2.18 34.13
CA ASN A 915 3.15 1.30 33.06
C ASN A 915 2.45 1.53 31.72
N LEU A 916 1.59 2.53 31.57
CA LEU A 916 0.88 2.82 30.32
C LEU A 916 1.87 3.29 29.25
N LEU A 917 2.03 2.50 28.20
CA LEU A 917 2.94 2.79 27.08
C LEU A 917 2.19 3.26 25.83
N GLY A 918 0.89 3.02 25.75
CA GLY A 918 0.08 3.50 24.64
C GLY A 918 -1.41 3.36 24.93
N LEU A 919 -2.16 4.35 24.48
CA LEU A 919 -3.59 4.44 24.70
C LEU A 919 -4.25 5.02 23.44
N ASN A 920 -5.35 4.44 23.00
CA ASN A 920 -6.20 5.02 21.97
C ASN A 920 -7.65 4.79 22.38
N THR A 921 -8.31 5.84 22.87
CA THR A 921 -9.70 5.80 23.29
C THR A 921 -10.55 6.72 22.41
N SER A 922 -11.74 6.27 22.08
CA SER A 922 -12.75 7.06 21.37
C SER A 922 -14.14 6.71 21.91
N PHE A 923 -14.76 7.67 22.59
CA PHE A 923 -16.17 7.63 22.98
C PHE A 923 -16.95 8.62 22.13
N ARG A 924 -18.07 8.17 21.56
CA ARG A 924 -19.01 9.03 20.85
C ARG A 924 -20.44 8.61 21.14
N ASN A 925 -21.25 9.54 21.62
CA ASN A 925 -22.70 9.38 21.74
C ASN A 925 -23.39 10.46 20.91
N SER A 926 -24.29 10.07 20.01
CA SER A 926 -25.13 10.98 19.25
C SER A 926 -26.61 10.66 19.51
N LEU A 927 -27.29 11.58 20.17
CA LEU A 927 -28.72 11.57 20.41
C LEU A 927 -29.42 12.50 19.42
N PHE A 928 -30.35 11.96 18.66
CA PHE A 928 -31.11 12.68 17.66
C PHE A 928 -32.57 12.78 18.10
N TYR A 929 -33.18 13.93 17.88
CA TYR A 929 -34.60 14.15 17.92
C TYR A 929 -35.05 14.56 16.51
N ASN A 930 -36.06 13.89 15.96
CA ASN A 930 -36.52 14.04 14.58
C ASN A 930 -35.41 13.79 13.53
N ARG A 931 -34.61 12.74 13.73
CA ARG A 931 -33.51 12.35 12.81
C ARG A 931 -33.99 12.34 11.35
N GLY A 932 -33.25 13.03 10.48
CA GLY A 932 -33.54 13.11 9.04
C GLY A 932 -34.69 14.06 8.65
N LYS A 933 -35.34 14.73 9.62
CA LYS A 933 -36.32 15.79 9.34
C LYS A 933 -35.66 17.16 9.47
N GLN A 934 -36.29 18.18 8.90
CA GLN A 934 -35.85 19.58 9.02
C GLN A 934 -36.75 20.40 9.97
N LYS A 935 -37.78 19.80 10.57
CA LYS A 935 -38.71 20.47 11.49
C LYS A 935 -38.34 20.14 12.93
N HIS A 936 -37.76 21.09 13.66
CA HIS A 936 -37.25 20.92 15.02
C HIS A 936 -36.38 19.66 15.15
N SER A 937 -35.40 19.52 14.25
CA SER A 937 -34.41 18.46 14.32
C SER A 937 -33.32 18.90 15.28
N THR A 938 -32.99 18.06 16.25
CA THR A 938 -31.96 18.37 17.24
C THR A 938 -31.01 17.19 17.34
N THR A 939 -29.71 17.45 17.26
CA THR A 939 -28.67 16.44 17.48
C THR A 939 -27.79 16.92 18.61
N TYR A 940 -27.71 16.13 19.67
CA TYR A 940 -26.71 16.28 20.71
C TYR A 940 -25.63 15.22 20.50
N THR A 941 -24.38 15.64 20.39
CA THR A 941 -23.22 14.75 20.25
C THR A 941 -22.22 15.04 21.35
N PHE A 942 -21.84 14.00 22.09
CA PHE A 942 -20.70 14.04 23.00
C PHE A 942 -19.58 13.17 22.43
N THR A 943 -18.36 13.72 22.39
CA THR A 943 -17.15 13.01 21.94
C THR A 943 -16.05 13.15 22.97
N GLN A 944 -15.29 12.08 23.19
CA GLN A 944 -14.06 12.09 23.97
C GLN A 944 -13.06 11.18 23.27
N ASN A 945 -11.93 11.75 22.84
CA ASN A 945 -10.84 11.00 22.24
C ASN A 945 -9.59 11.23 23.08
N GLU A 946 -8.85 10.16 23.37
CA GLU A 946 -7.56 10.24 24.06
C GLU A 946 -6.58 9.37 23.30
N LEU A 947 -5.38 9.89 23.05
CA LEU A 947 -4.31 9.18 22.36
C LEU A 947 -3.01 9.40 23.12
N GLN A 948 -2.32 8.31 23.44
CA GLN A 948 -0.97 8.30 23.98
C GLN A 948 -0.07 7.47 23.06
N THR A 949 1.05 8.08 22.65
CA THR A 949 2.05 7.47 21.76
C THR A 949 3.41 7.46 22.42
N LEU A 950 4.14 6.35 22.27
CA LEU A 950 5.51 6.20 22.74
C LEU A 950 6.50 6.54 21.63
N LEU A 951 7.18 7.68 21.76
CA LEU A 951 8.24 8.11 20.86
C LEU A 951 9.61 7.79 21.50
N SER A 952 10.67 7.75 20.70
CA SER A 952 12.04 7.61 21.24
C SER A 952 12.44 8.78 22.16
N VAL A 953 11.82 9.94 21.95
CA VAL A 953 11.98 11.16 22.76
C VAL A 953 10.93 11.27 23.87
N GLY A 954 10.32 10.16 24.32
CA GLY A 954 9.36 10.14 25.42
C GLY A 954 7.90 9.97 24.99
N SER A 955 7.00 9.93 25.97
CA SER A 955 5.57 9.79 25.74
C SER A 955 4.91 11.13 25.36
N GLN A 956 3.92 11.06 24.46
CA GLN A 956 3.07 12.18 24.11
C GLN A 956 1.60 11.78 24.23
N GLU A 957 0.83 12.57 24.96
CA GLU A 957 -0.58 12.38 25.26
C GLU A 957 -1.41 13.53 24.68
N SER A 958 -2.55 13.21 24.10
CA SER A 958 -3.51 14.19 23.61
C SER A 958 -4.93 13.78 23.98
N GLU A 959 -5.71 14.73 24.48
CA GLU A 959 -7.13 14.53 24.80
C GLU A 959 -7.98 15.57 24.08
N ASN A 960 -9.11 15.15 23.53
CA ASN A 960 -10.11 16.03 22.95
C ASN A 960 -11.50 15.62 23.41
N LYS A 961 -12.12 16.46 24.24
CA LYS A 961 -13.49 16.31 24.72
C LYS A 961 -14.37 17.38 24.10
N SER A 962 -15.55 17.01 23.61
CA SER A 962 -16.52 17.99 23.13
C SER A 962 -17.97 17.62 23.39
N HIS A 963 -18.76 18.63 23.79
CA HIS A 963 -20.22 18.57 23.80
C HIS A 963 -20.72 19.46 22.67
N GLN A 964 -21.56 18.93 21.79
CA GLN A 964 -22.08 19.63 20.63
C GLN A 964 -23.59 19.50 20.57
N LEU A 965 -24.28 20.63 20.51
CA LEU A 965 -25.71 20.72 20.24
C LEU A 965 -25.91 21.35 18.86
N GLN A 966 -26.68 20.69 18.02
CA GLN A 966 -27.10 21.17 16.70
C GLN A 966 -28.61 21.20 16.64
N TYR A 967 -29.19 22.36 16.40
CA TYR A 967 -30.63 22.53 16.20
C TYR A 967 -30.90 23.04 14.80
N THR A 968 -31.89 22.45 14.12
CA THR A 968 -32.32 22.80 12.78
C THR A 968 -33.84 22.91 12.70
N HIS A 969 -34.35 24.04 12.23
CA HIS A 969 -35.77 24.27 12.04
C HIS A 969 -36.09 25.00 10.74
N LEU A 970 -36.84 24.33 9.87
CA LEU A 970 -37.40 24.86 8.64
C LEU A 970 -38.76 25.50 8.90
N PHE A 971 -38.81 26.83 8.79
CA PHE A 971 -39.99 27.66 8.89
C PHE A 971 -40.53 28.01 7.48
N GLN A 972 -41.83 27.79 7.26
CA GLN A 972 -42.54 28.12 6.01
C GLN A 972 -41.89 27.59 4.70
N LYS A 973 -41.05 26.54 4.79
CA LYS A 973 -40.27 25.96 3.68
C LYS A 973 -39.19 26.89 3.06
N THR A 974 -39.01 28.10 3.57
CA THR A 974 -38.07 29.10 3.02
C THR A 974 -37.01 29.54 4.02
N TRP A 975 -37.29 29.57 5.33
CA TRP A 975 -36.31 29.98 6.33
C TRP A 975 -35.82 28.78 7.12
N LEU A 976 -34.52 28.49 7.04
CA LEU A 976 -33.89 27.41 7.78
C LEU A 976 -32.99 28.01 8.87
N PHE A 977 -33.43 27.87 10.11
CA PHE A 977 -32.69 28.29 11.28
C PHE A 977 -31.80 27.15 11.76
N ASN A 978 -30.50 27.42 11.88
CA ASN A 978 -29.53 26.53 12.47
C ASN A 978 -28.90 27.19 13.69
N LEU A 979 -28.74 26.44 14.76
CA LEU A 979 -27.99 26.87 15.94
C LEU A 979 -27.04 25.75 16.33
N GLY A 980 -25.75 26.05 16.28
CA GLY A 980 -24.70 25.22 16.86
C GLY A 980 -24.24 25.78 18.19
N ALA A 981 -24.10 24.94 19.20
CA ALA A 981 -23.38 25.26 20.42
C ALA A 981 -22.37 24.15 20.70
N LYS A 982 -21.13 24.50 21.05
CA LYS A 982 -20.07 23.54 21.30
C LYS A 982 -19.23 23.96 22.50
N THR A 983 -18.93 23.03 23.39
CA THR A 983 -17.91 23.19 24.44
C THR A 983 -16.81 22.18 24.16
N ILE A 984 -15.55 22.59 24.22
CA ILE A 984 -14.37 21.80 23.85
C ILE A 984 -13.36 21.89 25.00
N LYS A 985 -12.71 20.78 25.32
CA LYS A 985 -11.46 20.74 26.09
C LYS A 985 -10.45 19.96 25.27
N THR A 986 -9.32 20.59 24.93
CA THR A 986 -8.21 19.96 24.22
C THR A 986 -6.98 20.02 25.10
N THR A 987 -6.31 18.90 25.32
CA THR A 987 -5.02 18.86 26.00
C THR A 987 -3.96 18.23 25.11
N LEU A 988 -2.73 18.69 25.27
CA LEU A 988 -1.53 18.06 24.75
C LEU A 988 -0.52 18.06 25.89
N PHE A 989 0.07 16.89 26.15
CA PHE A 989 1.14 16.72 27.12
C PHE A 989 2.27 15.92 26.47
N SER A 990 3.48 16.39 26.63
CA SER A 990 4.72 15.79 26.15
C SER A 990 5.69 15.72 27.32
N GLU A 991 6.25 14.54 27.55
CA GLU A 991 7.15 14.25 28.66
C GLU A 991 8.44 15.09 28.58
N ASN A 992 9.03 15.22 27.40
CA ASN A 992 10.32 15.88 27.20
C ASN A 992 10.23 17.27 26.54
N TYR A 993 9.06 17.70 26.08
CA TYR A 993 8.87 19.00 25.44
C TYR A 993 7.78 19.83 26.12
N ALA A 994 8.13 20.44 27.25
CA ALA A 994 7.19 21.25 28.03
C ALA A 994 6.57 22.41 27.24
N SER A 995 7.26 22.95 26.24
CA SER A 995 6.75 24.02 25.36
C SER A 995 5.53 23.61 24.52
N LYS A 996 5.33 22.30 24.28
CA LYS A 996 4.14 21.77 23.59
C LYS A 996 2.93 21.60 24.50
N ASN A 997 3.10 21.69 25.81
CA ASN A 997 2.04 21.32 26.74
C ASN A 997 0.98 22.42 26.81
N PHE A 998 -0.28 22.07 26.56
CA PHE A 998 -1.40 23.00 26.73
C PHE A 998 -2.68 22.31 27.20
N GLU A 999 -3.55 23.07 27.88
CA GLU A 999 -4.94 22.68 28.16
C GLU A 999 -5.84 23.84 27.73
N VAL A 1000 -6.48 23.72 26.57
CA VAL A 1000 -7.37 24.74 26.02
C VAL A 1000 -8.82 24.35 26.27
N LYS A 1001 -9.53 25.16 27.05
CA LYS A 1001 -10.99 25.11 27.17
C LYS A 1001 -11.60 26.11 26.21
N ALA A 1002 -12.63 25.69 25.48
CA ALA A 1002 -13.32 26.57 24.55
C ALA A 1002 -14.84 26.44 24.61
N TYR A 1003 -15.54 27.55 24.43
CA TYR A 1003 -16.98 27.60 24.18
C TYR A 1003 -17.23 28.30 22.85
N GLN A 1004 -18.14 27.76 22.05
CA GLN A 1004 -18.49 28.23 20.72
C GLN A 1004 -20.01 28.25 20.55
N ILE A 1005 -20.54 29.33 20.01
CA ILE A 1005 -21.94 29.44 19.59
C ILE A 1005 -22.00 29.96 18.16
N ASN A 1006 -22.78 29.29 17.31
CA ASN A 1006 -22.86 29.56 15.87
C ASN A 1006 -24.34 29.57 15.42
N PRO A 1007 -25.08 30.68 15.64
CA PRO A 1007 -26.35 30.92 14.97
C PRO A 1007 -26.15 31.16 13.47
N LYS A 1008 -26.96 30.48 12.67
CA LYS A 1008 -26.98 30.58 11.21
C LYS A 1008 -28.42 30.66 10.72
N ILE A 1009 -28.73 31.70 9.96
CA ILE A 1009 -30.02 31.88 9.31
C ILE A 1009 -29.81 31.66 7.81
N SER A 1010 -30.55 30.70 7.25
CA SER A 1010 -30.50 30.34 5.85
C SER A 1010 -31.82 30.69 5.17
N TYR A 1011 -31.80 31.52 4.14
CA TYR A 1011 -32.92 31.73 3.23
C TYR A 1011 -32.82 30.74 2.07
N LEU A 1012 -33.69 29.74 2.07
CA LEU A 1012 -33.88 28.77 1.00
C LEU A 1012 -34.81 29.37 -0.06
N PHE A 1013 -34.23 29.92 -1.13
CA PHE A 1013 -34.99 30.39 -2.29
C PHE A 1013 -35.76 29.23 -2.95
N ASN A 1014 -35.15 28.05 -2.97
CA ASN A 1014 -35.74 26.78 -3.39
C ASN A 1014 -34.84 25.62 -2.91
N LYS A 1015 -35.10 24.39 -3.36
CA LYS A 1015 -34.27 23.20 -3.01
C LYS A 1015 -32.80 23.30 -3.47
N ASN A 1016 -32.54 24.23 -4.38
CA ASN A 1016 -31.32 24.34 -5.15
C ASN A 1016 -30.56 25.64 -4.84
N ALA A 1017 -31.12 26.57 -4.09
CA ALA A 1017 -30.52 27.87 -3.87
C ALA A 1017 -30.79 28.31 -2.42
N SER A 1018 -29.71 28.60 -1.71
CA SER A 1018 -29.73 29.07 -0.33
C SER A 1018 -28.70 30.18 -0.12
N TRP A 1019 -29.05 31.12 0.73
CA TRP A 1019 -28.15 32.16 1.20
C TRP A 1019 -28.19 32.17 2.72
N ASP A 1020 -27.02 32.26 3.32
CA ASP A 1020 -26.82 32.16 4.74
C ASP A 1020 -26.14 33.42 5.28
N ILE A 1021 -26.60 33.85 6.44
CA ILE A 1021 -25.85 34.75 7.32
C ILE A 1021 -25.57 33.97 8.59
N PHE A 1022 -24.31 33.99 9.03
CA PHE A 1022 -23.91 33.34 10.27
C PHE A 1022 -23.02 34.26 11.11
N TYR A 1023 -23.15 34.07 12.41
CA TYR A 1023 -22.25 34.67 13.38
C TYR A 1023 -21.75 33.55 14.28
N GLU A 1024 -20.47 33.57 14.56
CA GLU A 1024 -19.82 32.61 15.42
C GLU A 1024 -19.01 33.38 16.47
N TYR A 1025 -19.30 33.08 17.74
CA TYR A 1025 -18.53 33.58 18.86
C TYR A 1025 -17.82 32.41 19.52
N GLN A 1026 -16.51 32.55 19.71
CA GLN A 1026 -15.67 31.56 20.35
C GLN A 1026 -14.78 32.20 21.40
N ASN A 1027 -14.72 31.59 22.58
CA ASN A 1027 -13.76 31.94 23.63
C ASN A 1027 -12.89 30.72 23.88
N LYS A 1028 -11.56 30.84 23.73
CA LYS A 1028 -10.57 29.81 24.05
C LYS A 1028 -9.67 30.33 25.16
N GLU A 1029 -9.41 29.52 26.17
CA GLU A 1029 -8.55 29.86 27.31
C GLU A 1029 -7.60 28.70 27.59
N ASN A 1030 -6.30 28.96 27.52
CA ASN A 1030 -5.29 28.03 28.00
C ASN A 1030 -5.27 28.06 29.54
N GLN A 1031 -5.27 26.88 30.17
CA GLN A 1031 -5.37 26.73 31.62
C GLN A 1031 -3.99 26.50 32.27
N ILE A 1032 -2.94 26.29 31.47
CA ILE A 1032 -1.56 26.08 31.93
C ILE A 1032 -0.63 27.09 31.24
N GLY A 1033 0.60 27.29 31.74
CA GLY A 1033 1.52 28.28 31.18
C GLY A 1033 1.09 29.72 31.48
N ASN A 1034 1.23 30.64 30.50
CA ASN A 1034 0.93 32.07 30.68
C ASN A 1034 -0.56 32.43 30.55
N SER A 1035 -1.45 31.43 30.53
CA SER A 1035 -2.91 31.61 30.47
C SER A 1035 -3.38 32.41 29.25
N GLU A 1036 -2.89 32.03 28.07
CA GLU A 1036 -3.24 32.66 26.80
C GLU A 1036 -4.76 32.60 26.54
N GLN A 1037 -5.34 33.69 26.05
CA GLN A 1037 -6.78 33.81 25.80
C GLN A 1037 -7.06 34.27 24.38
N LEU A 1038 -8.08 33.70 23.75
CA LEU A 1038 -8.60 34.12 22.46
C LEU A 1038 -10.11 34.32 22.54
N LYS A 1039 -10.54 35.57 22.40
CA LYS A 1039 -11.94 35.89 22.09
C LYS A 1039 -12.05 36.14 20.59
N GLN A 1040 -12.63 35.19 19.88
CA GLN A 1040 -12.82 35.24 18.44
C GLN A 1040 -14.30 35.53 18.12
N SER A 1041 -14.53 36.57 17.32
CA SER A 1041 -15.82 36.82 16.69
C SER A 1041 -15.69 36.65 15.18
N ARG A 1042 -16.47 35.74 14.61
CA ARG A 1042 -16.53 35.50 13.17
C ARG A 1042 -17.91 35.89 12.67
N PHE A 1043 -17.97 36.90 11.81
CA PHE A 1043 -19.18 37.25 11.09
C PHE A 1043 -19.00 36.88 9.62
N GLY A 1044 -19.98 36.22 9.04
CA GLY A 1044 -19.86 35.80 7.65
C GLY A 1044 -21.18 35.58 6.95
N THR A 1045 -21.06 35.46 5.63
CA THR A 1045 -22.15 35.09 4.76
C THR A 1045 -21.68 33.99 3.82
N SER A 1046 -22.54 33.01 3.60
CA SER A 1046 -22.32 31.98 2.60
C SER A 1046 -23.53 31.88 1.68
N PHE A 1047 -23.32 31.36 0.49
CA PHE A 1047 -24.44 31.01 -0.38
C PHE A 1047 -24.12 29.70 -1.09
N SER A 1048 -25.17 28.96 -1.42
CA SER A 1048 -25.10 27.74 -2.22
C SER A 1048 -26.15 27.82 -3.30
N TYR A 1049 -25.76 27.63 -4.55
CA TYR A 1049 -26.64 27.65 -5.71
C TYR A 1049 -26.33 26.44 -6.58
N ALA A 1050 -27.36 25.68 -6.97
CA ALA A 1050 -27.29 24.44 -7.73
C ALA A 1050 -28.32 24.50 -8.87
N SER A 1051 -27.93 25.03 -10.02
CA SER A 1051 -28.80 25.08 -11.19
C SER A 1051 -29.21 23.68 -11.67
N GLU A 1052 -30.43 23.55 -12.22
CA GLU A 1052 -30.86 22.36 -12.96
C GLU A 1052 -29.94 22.04 -14.15
N LYS A 1053 -29.22 23.04 -14.66
CA LYS A 1053 -28.18 22.89 -15.69
C LYS A 1053 -26.84 22.38 -15.14
N LYS A 1054 -26.87 21.63 -14.03
CA LYS A 1054 -25.70 20.98 -13.40
C LYS A 1054 -24.54 21.95 -13.12
N PHE A 1055 -24.89 23.14 -12.64
CA PHE A 1055 -23.93 24.14 -12.19
C PHE A 1055 -24.14 24.35 -10.70
N THR A 1056 -23.09 24.19 -9.91
CA THR A 1056 -23.09 24.45 -8.48
C THR A 1056 -22.09 25.55 -8.14
N MET A 1057 -22.48 26.47 -7.27
CA MET A 1057 -21.66 27.58 -6.81
C MET A 1057 -21.84 27.70 -5.31
N ASN A 1058 -20.72 27.66 -4.58
CA ASN A 1058 -20.70 27.88 -3.15
C ASN A 1058 -19.71 29.00 -2.86
N GLY A 1059 -20.16 30.05 -2.20
CA GLY A 1059 -19.28 31.13 -1.75
C GLY A 1059 -19.39 31.32 -0.25
N GLU A 1060 -18.30 31.73 0.36
CA GLU A 1060 -18.25 32.10 1.77
C GLU A 1060 -17.31 33.28 1.96
N PHE A 1061 -17.75 34.27 2.72
CA PHE A 1061 -16.94 35.38 3.17
C PHE A 1061 -17.05 35.45 4.69
N SER A 1062 -15.91 35.47 5.38
CA SER A 1062 -15.84 35.55 6.83
C SER A 1062 -14.85 36.64 7.26
N LEU A 1063 -15.28 37.48 8.20
CA LEU A 1063 -14.45 38.43 8.93
C LEU A 1063 -14.28 37.90 10.35
N TYR A 1064 -13.03 37.66 10.75
CA TYR A 1064 -12.62 37.27 12.08
C TYR A 1064 -12.04 38.48 12.81
N ASP A 1065 -12.47 38.69 14.04
CA ASP A 1065 -11.83 39.58 15.02
C ASP A 1065 -11.23 38.70 16.13
N ASN A 1066 -9.91 38.52 16.08
CA ASN A 1066 -9.16 37.69 17.01
C ASN A 1066 -8.55 38.57 18.11
N LYS A 1067 -9.25 38.70 19.25
CA LYS A 1067 -8.69 39.34 20.44
C LYS A 1067 -7.87 38.32 21.21
N PHE A 1068 -6.61 38.16 20.81
CA PHE A 1068 -5.64 37.28 21.44
C PHE A 1068 -4.82 38.02 22.50
N VAL A 1069 -4.61 37.39 23.66
CA VAL A 1069 -3.77 37.88 24.75
C VAL A 1069 -2.80 36.75 25.11
N GLY A 1070 -1.50 36.97 24.95
CA GLY A 1070 -0.47 35.94 25.12
C GLY A 1070 0.69 36.11 24.14
N ASP A 1071 1.68 35.23 24.21
CA ASP A 1071 2.75 35.14 23.20
C ASP A 1071 2.25 34.34 21.99
N ALA A 1072 2.37 34.93 20.79
CA ALA A 1072 1.95 34.30 19.55
C ALA A 1072 2.97 33.29 18.99
N LEU A 1073 4.19 33.26 19.52
CA LEU A 1073 5.27 32.32 19.18
C LEU A 1073 5.27 31.09 20.09
N LEU A 1074 4.09 30.64 20.51
CA LEU A 1074 3.92 29.40 21.27
C LEU A 1074 3.08 28.38 20.49
N PRO A 1075 3.35 27.07 20.62
CA PRO A 1075 2.52 26.01 20.02
C PRO A 1075 1.02 26.14 20.34
N VAL A 1076 0.70 26.51 21.59
CA VAL A 1076 -0.68 26.72 22.02
C VAL A 1076 -1.36 27.88 21.28
N ALA A 1077 -0.62 28.96 20.99
CA ALA A 1077 -1.14 30.11 20.29
C ALA A 1077 -1.46 29.75 18.83
N PHE A 1078 -0.58 28.98 18.18
CA PHE A 1078 -0.83 28.47 16.83
C PHE A 1078 -2.09 27.61 16.77
N GLN A 1079 -2.30 26.72 17.75
CA GLN A 1079 -3.50 25.89 17.87
C GLN A 1079 -4.76 26.71 18.20
N MET A 1080 -4.65 27.75 19.04
CA MET A 1080 -5.78 28.63 19.37
C MET A 1080 -6.20 29.50 18.19
N LEU A 1081 -5.24 30.04 17.44
CA LEU A 1081 -5.49 30.92 16.30
C LEU A 1081 -5.81 30.17 15.00
N GLU A 1082 -5.58 28.85 14.95
CA GLU A 1082 -5.78 28.00 13.76
C GLU A 1082 -5.03 28.56 12.53
N GLY A 1083 -3.81 29.05 12.76
CA GLY A 1083 -2.93 29.66 11.75
C GLY A 1083 -3.32 31.08 11.29
N LEU A 1084 -4.34 31.70 11.90
CA LEU A 1084 -4.64 33.13 11.73
C LEU A 1084 -3.74 33.99 12.64
N GLN A 1085 -3.75 35.32 12.45
CA GLN A 1085 -3.01 36.25 13.31
C GLN A 1085 -3.92 36.91 14.35
N PRO A 1086 -3.39 37.48 15.44
CA PRO A 1086 -4.12 38.42 16.29
C PRO A 1086 -4.67 39.61 15.48
N GLY A 1087 -5.81 40.15 15.90
CA GLY A 1087 -6.47 41.27 15.22
C GLY A 1087 -7.46 40.83 14.14
N LYS A 1088 -7.63 41.67 13.11
CA LYS A 1088 -8.65 41.43 12.07
C LYS A 1088 -8.12 40.53 10.96
N ASN A 1089 -8.84 39.45 10.68
CA ASN A 1089 -8.52 38.53 9.59
C ASN A 1089 -9.74 38.39 8.67
N LEU A 1090 -9.52 38.52 7.37
CA LEU A 1090 -10.52 38.33 6.34
C LEU A 1090 -10.22 37.05 5.60
N THR A 1091 -11.22 36.19 5.42
CA THR A 1091 -11.11 35.00 4.57
C THR A 1091 -12.29 34.95 3.62
N TRP A 1092 -12.05 34.54 2.39
CA TRP A 1092 -13.10 34.29 1.42
C TRP A 1092 -12.79 33.05 0.62
N ARG A 1093 -13.83 32.35 0.23
CA ARG A 1093 -13.76 31.13 -0.56
C ARG A 1093 -14.88 31.12 -1.58
N LEU A 1094 -14.57 30.67 -2.78
CA LEU A 1094 -15.51 30.48 -3.88
C LEU A 1094 -15.22 29.14 -4.54
N LEU A 1095 -16.17 28.20 -4.46
CA LEU A 1095 -16.18 26.96 -5.22
C LEU A 1095 -17.21 27.08 -6.34
N LEU A 1096 -16.78 26.87 -7.57
CA LEU A 1096 -17.63 26.76 -8.76
C LEU A 1096 -17.44 25.37 -9.34
N GLN A 1097 -18.50 24.58 -9.43
CA GLN A 1097 -18.47 23.32 -10.16
C GLN A 1097 -19.52 23.36 -11.28
N LYS A 1098 -19.13 22.99 -12.50
CA LYS A 1098 -20.04 22.93 -13.65
C LYS A 1098 -19.83 21.63 -14.39
N ASN A 1099 -20.89 20.87 -14.59
CA ASN A 1099 -20.88 19.78 -15.55
C ASN A 1099 -21.00 20.39 -16.94
N LEU A 1100 -19.88 20.42 -17.67
CA LEU A 1100 -19.83 20.89 -19.06
C LEU A 1100 -20.56 19.91 -19.98
N THR A 1101 -20.49 18.60 -19.67
CA THR A 1101 -21.21 17.53 -20.38
C THR A 1101 -21.69 16.45 -19.39
N GLN A 1102 -22.20 15.31 -19.88
CA GLN A 1102 -22.47 14.15 -19.02
C GLN A 1102 -21.19 13.45 -18.53
N PHE A 1103 -20.05 13.73 -19.16
CA PHE A 1103 -18.76 13.07 -18.96
C PHE A 1103 -17.66 14.04 -18.54
N LEU A 1104 -17.96 15.32 -18.31
CA LEU A 1104 -16.95 16.34 -18.06
C LEU A 1104 -17.47 17.41 -17.12
N ASP A 1105 -16.75 17.58 -16.01
CA ASP A 1105 -16.98 18.59 -15.00
C ASP A 1105 -15.75 19.49 -14.88
N ILE A 1106 -15.97 20.77 -14.62
CA ILE A 1106 -14.95 21.72 -14.20
C ILE A 1106 -15.25 22.13 -12.76
N ASN A 1107 -14.23 22.19 -11.92
CA ASN A 1107 -14.26 22.66 -10.54
C ASN A 1107 -13.22 23.78 -10.41
N ILE A 1108 -13.62 24.91 -9.88
CA ILE A 1108 -12.76 26.06 -9.59
C ILE A 1108 -12.89 26.32 -8.11
N ASN A 1109 -11.80 26.17 -7.36
CA ASN A 1109 -11.74 26.53 -5.96
C ASN A 1109 -10.81 27.73 -5.81
N TYR A 1110 -11.35 28.87 -5.38
CA TYR A 1110 -10.58 30.06 -5.07
C TYR A 1110 -10.71 30.35 -3.59
N GLN A 1111 -9.58 30.55 -2.92
CA GLN A 1111 -9.52 30.97 -1.54
C GLN A 1111 -8.57 32.16 -1.41
N GLY A 1112 -8.91 33.08 -0.52
CA GLY A 1112 -8.01 34.16 -0.17
C GLY A 1112 -8.12 34.50 1.31
N ARG A 1113 -7.02 34.99 1.86
CA ARG A 1113 -6.92 35.44 3.24
C ARG A 1113 -6.12 36.72 3.32
N LYS A 1114 -6.51 37.61 4.23
CA LYS A 1114 -5.77 38.83 4.55
C LYS A 1114 -5.79 39.02 6.05
N THR A 1115 -4.61 39.23 6.63
CA THR A 1115 -4.46 39.65 8.03
C THR A 1115 -4.17 41.15 8.08
N GLU A 1116 -4.14 41.74 9.27
CA GLU A 1116 -3.88 43.17 9.46
C GLU A 1116 -2.47 43.58 9.02
N THR A 1117 -1.47 42.74 9.31
CA THR A 1117 -0.05 42.99 9.05
C THR A 1117 0.50 42.31 7.80
N SER A 1118 -0.16 41.27 7.27
CA SER A 1118 0.32 40.53 6.11
C SER A 1118 -0.20 41.07 4.78
N LYS A 1119 0.55 40.82 3.71
CA LYS A 1119 0.01 40.92 2.35
C LYS A 1119 -1.15 39.93 2.18
N THR A 1120 -2.11 40.28 1.31
CA THR A 1120 -3.20 39.38 0.96
C THR A 1120 -2.63 38.14 0.29
N ILE A 1121 -3.04 36.95 0.72
CA ILE A 1121 -2.68 35.67 0.11
C ILE A 1121 -3.87 35.18 -0.71
N HIS A 1122 -3.60 34.76 -1.94
CA HIS A 1122 -4.58 34.24 -2.87
C HIS A 1122 -4.10 32.87 -3.36
N THR A 1123 -5.01 31.90 -3.36
CA THR A 1123 -4.78 30.56 -3.92
C THR A 1123 -5.99 30.19 -4.77
N GLY A 1124 -5.77 29.95 -6.06
CA GLY A 1124 -6.77 29.45 -6.99
C GLY A 1124 -6.39 28.07 -7.48
N ASN A 1125 -7.33 27.14 -7.49
CA ASN A 1125 -7.22 25.82 -8.08
C ASN A 1125 -8.31 25.67 -9.15
N VAL A 1126 -7.91 25.29 -10.36
CA VAL A 1126 -8.83 24.93 -11.44
C VAL A 1126 -8.61 23.46 -11.76
N GLN A 1127 -9.65 22.65 -11.60
CA GLN A 1127 -9.65 21.22 -11.80
C GLN A 1127 -10.68 20.83 -12.87
N LEU A 1128 -10.23 20.15 -13.91
CA LEU A 1128 -11.08 19.51 -14.91
C LEU A 1128 -11.18 18.02 -14.59
N ARG A 1129 -12.39 17.46 -14.52
CA ARG A 1129 -12.63 16.05 -14.27
C ARG A 1129 -13.53 15.44 -15.35
N ALA A 1130 -13.00 14.49 -16.12
CA ALA A 1130 -13.78 13.67 -17.02
C ALA A 1130 -14.24 12.39 -16.30
N TYR A 1131 -15.49 11.97 -16.52
CA TYR A 1131 -16.06 10.70 -16.03
C TYR A 1131 -16.37 9.79 -17.20
N PHE A 1132 -16.17 8.50 -17.00
CA PHE A 1132 -16.35 7.48 -18.04
C PHE A 1132 -17.30 6.39 -17.60
#